data_AF-A0A2E7JDR1-F1
#
_entry.id   AF-A0A2E7JDR1-F1
#
_cell.length_a   1.000
_cell.length_b   1.000
_cell.length_c   1.000
_cell.angle_alpha   90.00
_cell.angle_beta   90.00
_cell.angle_gamma   90.00
#
_symmetry.space_group_name_H-M   'P 1'
#
loop_
_entity.id
_entity.type
_entity.pdbx_description
1 polymer ?
#
loop_
_entity_poly.entity_id
_entity_poly.type
_entity_poly.pdbx_seq_one_letter_code
_entity_poly.pdbx_strand_id
1 'polypeptide(L)'
;MSNQKLPFAGSLLAAAIALTGCGGSSGGSTPSGLANNDEGTAVISAKGGNGLLEGGGGGEVGISKSYGAGELKVALRGTPDADYELPGFTPSIGTNGLAVATDTVIYSIDFYDGEENVLTSGTPYFSGNMIYIYDGAVDSDEDLYLRKTSTQVTGIEIFAGATLTIASNNSSFDLFLTNDLINNGTFTTANLPAEEETSTRPNVEVYCNGFTGSGVVEMSGFSNDYPNGRDFRVYADYVAYSGTINANGLDTDDAGAEGSVPGGEGGYVQLNGDYFLENTGSINAEGGDSIDSYAGEGGDIYLYSDYLLANSGALSINGGTGVQAERYSASDVRLRAYHTLVNTGNISAAGSSAVESEGMPGSRGGNGGRVSLQLYLDGGEGASLAEDPKLINTGNLNSNGGAPAGSYAGGEGGNISIYVSESEYGAEGTAHPAMVAISGSLTADGYSSDAVEIGGEGGSIYIGQDSTVISEVDTQIVGYTEINTSGGSSGAEGGYAGGVDVSSYSNYEDDDALIYAPASPIVISDTAIIASGGSATYEETTADEFGIESGNGGYGGYVYLASDATVPALQAEIVDATVEYTGTISVDGGNASGFEAFDGSTGASGGTVSAYGTHGASLEGTLTANGGSASSTGRDEANEDGQTYFYGAEGGSLFVNAPSGDVDVDASVSLNAGNAANYAMNGGSIGLFASGSTRLEGSVSSTGGNADASLFGSVGGFGGQIYMLSISEDYRSTDDLTLTGGTGDSAGTSGGLAHGAECETGNCANQSISYYGMPR
;
A
#
# COMPACT_ATOMS: atom_id res chain seq x y z
N MET A 1 49.31 -44.15 -27.92
CA MET A 1 48.33 -44.69 -26.96
C MET A 1 48.16 -43.65 -25.87
N SER A 2 46.99 -43.19 -25.44
CA SER A 2 45.60 -43.30 -25.86
C SER A 2 44.86 -42.41 -24.84
N ASN A 3 43.94 -41.58 -25.35
CA ASN A 3 42.72 -41.06 -24.72
C ASN A 3 42.77 -39.96 -23.64
N GLN A 4 42.35 -38.76 -24.08
CA GLN A 4 41.15 -38.01 -23.65
C GLN A 4 40.74 -38.03 -22.16
N LYS A 5 40.59 -36.86 -21.53
CA LYS A 5 39.31 -36.12 -21.36
C LYS A 5 39.51 -34.81 -20.56
N LEU A 6 38.60 -33.88 -20.83
CA LEU A 6 38.47 -32.46 -20.46
C LEU A 6 38.44 -32.12 -18.95
N PRO A 7 38.59 -30.83 -18.58
CA PRO A 7 38.53 -30.34 -17.20
C PRO A 7 37.08 -30.20 -16.73
N PHE A 8 36.81 -30.54 -15.46
CA PHE A 8 35.53 -30.25 -14.80
C PHE A 8 35.78 -29.23 -13.70
N ALA A 9 35.32 -28.00 -13.94
CA ALA A 9 35.04 -27.02 -12.89
C ALA A 9 33.67 -27.38 -12.29
N GLY A 10 33.60 -27.48 -10.97
CA GLY A 10 32.37 -27.73 -10.23
C GLY A 10 32.40 -26.93 -8.94
N SER A 11 31.46 -26.00 -8.84
CA SER A 11 31.07 -25.26 -7.65
C SER A 11 30.68 -26.21 -6.51
N LEU A 12 30.92 -25.78 -5.27
CA LEU A 12 30.12 -26.13 -4.09
C LEU A 12 30.57 -25.23 -2.93
N LEU A 13 30.02 -24.02 -2.94
CA LEU A 13 29.83 -23.22 -1.74
C LEU A 13 28.74 -23.94 -0.93
N ALA A 14 29.16 -24.82 -0.03
CA ALA A 14 28.28 -25.49 0.92
C ALA A 14 28.66 -25.04 2.34
N ALA A 15 27.66 -24.48 3.01
CA ALA A 15 27.45 -24.52 4.45
C ALA A 15 28.56 -23.93 5.35
N ALA A 16 28.36 -22.68 5.72
CA ALA A 16 28.62 -22.22 7.08
C ALA A 16 27.49 -21.26 7.52
N ILE A 17 26.26 -21.78 7.53
CA ILE A 17 25.21 -21.27 8.42
C ILE A 17 25.73 -21.57 9.83
N ALA A 18 26.18 -20.52 10.51
CA ALA A 18 26.50 -20.60 11.92
C ALA A 18 25.20 -20.85 12.68
N LEU A 19 25.11 -22.06 13.25
CA LEU A 19 24.25 -22.36 14.39
C LEU A 19 24.40 -21.26 15.45
N THR A 20 23.33 -20.51 15.70
CA THR A 20 22.95 -20.14 17.05
C THR A 20 21.69 -20.92 17.39
N GLY A 21 21.90 -22.04 18.07
CA GLY A 21 20.83 -22.85 18.63
C GLY A 21 20.26 -22.23 19.91
N CYS A 22 18.99 -22.55 20.13
CA CYS A 22 18.28 -22.68 21.41
C CYS A 22 17.98 -21.41 22.23
N GLY A 23 16.83 -20.81 21.93
CA GLY A 23 15.84 -20.41 22.94
C GLY A 23 14.50 -21.00 22.50
N GLY A 24 13.83 -21.78 23.36
CA GLY A 24 12.78 -22.72 22.94
C GLY A 24 11.53 -22.06 22.38
N SER A 25 11.14 -22.44 21.16
CA SER A 25 9.79 -22.18 20.66
C SER A 25 8.90 -23.37 21.03
N SER A 26 7.90 -23.09 21.87
CA SER A 26 6.72 -23.92 22.03
C SER A 26 6.08 -24.10 20.66
N GLY A 27 6.22 -25.28 20.08
CA GLY A 27 5.60 -25.64 18.81
C GLY A 27 4.08 -25.57 18.91
N GLY A 28 3.52 -24.42 18.53
CA GLY A 28 2.21 -24.35 17.93
C GLY A 28 2.29 -24.96 16.53
N SER A 29 1.28 -25.70 16.12
CA SER A 29 1.12 -26.16 14.74
C SER A 29 1.22 -24.97 13.78
N THR A 30 1.99 -25.09 12.71
CA THR A 30 2.00 -24.13 11.60
C THR A 30 0.63 -24.15 10.91
N PRO A 31 -0.12 -23.04 10.88
CA PRO A 31 -1.35 -22.92 10.10
C PRO A 31 -1.12 -23.19 8.61
N SER A 32 -2.17 -23.59 7.89
CA SER A 32 -2.10 -23.76 6.44
C SER A 32 -1.71 -22.44 5.76
N GLY A 33 -0.84 -22.47 4.75
CA GLY A 33 -0.40 -21.26 4.04
C GLY A 33 0.72 -20.46 4.71
N LEU A 34 1.24 -20.89 5.86
CA LEU A 34 2.39 -20.28 6.52
C LEU A 34 3.60 -21.21 6.54
N ALA A 35 4.77 -20.65 6.26
CA ALA A 35 6.06 -21.33 6.40
C ALA A 35 6.52 -21.46 7.86
N ASN A 36 6.16 -20.49 8.71
CA ASN A 36 6.47 -20.49 10.16
C ASN A 36 5.44 -19.65 10.94
N ASN A 37 5.57 -19.62 12.27
CA ASN A 37 4.75 -18.81 13.18
C ASN A 37 5.61 -17.90 14.08
N ASP A 38 6.71 -17.39 13.55
CA ASP A 38 7.61 -16.48 14.26
C ASP A 38 7.04 -15.04 14.25
N GLU A 39 7.48 -14.21 15.19
CA GLU A 39 7.13 -12.78 15.20
C GLU A 39 7.73 -12.06 14.00
N GLY A 40 6.90 -11.29 13.30
CA GLY A 40 7.34 -10.41 12.22
C GLY A 40 7.71 -9.01 12.71
N THR A 41 8.21 -8.20 11.78
CA THR A 41 8.59 -6.80 12.00
C THR A 41 7.96 -5.86 10.98
N ALA A 42 7.02 -6.34 10.19
CA ALA A 42 6.38 -5.56 9.15
C ALA A 42 5.42 -4.53 9.76
N VAL A 43 5.11 -3.50 8.98
CA VAL A 43 4.15 -2.44 9.34
C VAL A 43 3.23 -2.18 8.15
N ILE A 44 1.98 -1.81 8.45
CA ILE A 44 1.07 -1.18 7.48
C ILE A 44 0.99 0.29 7.86
N SER A 45 1.43 1.19 7.00
CA SER A 45 1.60 2.61 7.33
C SER A 45 1.01 3.50 6.24
N ALA A 46 0.12 4.39 6.64
CA ALA A 46 -0.38 5.51 5.84
C ALA A 46 -0.40 6.77 6.71
N LYS A 47 0.76 7.10 7.30
CA LYS A 47 0.90 8.25 8.21
C LYS A 47 0.94 9.55 7.42
N GLY A 48 0.43 10.61 8.03
CA GLY A 48 0.71 11.97 7.61
C GLY A 48 2.13 12.38 7.99
N GLY A 49 2.75 13.19 7.15
CA GLY A 49 4.10 13.69 7.39
C GLY A 49 4.14 14.85 8.38
N ASN A 50 5.21 14.97 9.14
CA ASN A 50 5.45 16.17 9.96
C ASN A 50 5.79 17.38 9.08
N GLY A 51 5.39 18.57 9.53
CA GLY A 51 5.76 19.86 8.94
C GLY A 51 6.09 20.91 10.00
N LEU A 52 6.61 22.06 9.60
CA LEU A 52 7.00 23.17 10.47
C LEU A 52 5.78 24.00 10.87
N LEU A 53 4.86 24.23 9.93
CA LEU A 53 3.62 24.98 10.15
C LEU A 53 2.44 24.03 10.36
N GLU A 54 2.21 23.12 9.40
CA GLU A 54 1.08 22.19 9.40
C GLU A 54 1.57 20.75 9.22
N GLY A 55 1.00 19.82 9.99
CA GLY A 55 1.23 18.39 9.82
C GLY A 55 0.25 17.80 8.82
N GLY A 56 0.70 16.85 8.00
CA GLY A 56 -0.16 16.16 7.04
C GLY A 56 -1.18 15.26 7.72
N GLY A 57 -2.36 15.10 7.11
CA GLY A 57 -3.36 14.14 7.58
C GLY A 57 -2.90 12.70 7.42
N GLY A 58 -3.33 11.81 8.31
CA GLY A 58 -3.19 10.37 8.15
C GLY A 58 -4.18 9.82 7.13
N GLY A 59 -3.81 8.72 6.49
CA GLY A 59 -4.55 8.06 5.44
C GLY A 59 -5.47 6.93 5.92
N GLU A 60 -5.89 6.05 5.01
CA GLU A 60 -6.87 5.00 5.29
C GLU A 60 -6.29 3.60 5.08
N VAL A 61 -6.58 2.69 6.02
CA VAL A 61 -6.29 1.26 5.89
C VAL A 61 -7.60 0.49 5.99
N GLY A 62 -7.97 -0.19 4.90
CA GLY A 62 -9.14 -1.06 4.84
C GLY A 62 -8.73 -2.51 4.63
N ILE A 63 -9.24 -3.41 5.47
CA ILE A 63 -9.03 -4.85 5.38
C ILE A 63 -10.39 -5.53 5.39
N SER A 64 -10.74 -6.25 4.33
CA SER A 64 -12.04 -6.90 4.21
C SER A 64 -11.97 -8.35 3.75
N LYS A 65 -12.89 -9.16 4.28
CA LYS A 65 -13.18 -10.50 3.77
C LYS A 65 -14.69 -10.69 3.72
N SER A 66 -15.26 -10.92 2.55
CA SER A 66 -16.70 -11.10 2.37
C SER A 66 -17.03 -12.56 2.05
N TYR A 67 -18.22 -12.99 2.44
CA TYR A 67 -18.92 -14.17 1.89
C TYR A 67 -18.34 -15.56 2.20
N GLY A 68 -17.39 -15.69 3.13
CA GLY A 68 -16.74 -16.95 3.49
C GLY A 68 -16.79 -17.26 4.98
N ALA A 69 -16.65 -18.54 5.34
CA ALA A 69 -16.59 -18.99 6.73
C ALA A 69 -15.17 -19.00 7.32
N GLY A 70 -14.13 -19.00 6.47
CA GLY A 70 -12.73 -18.90 6.92
C GLY A 70 -12.44 -17.57 7.63
N GLU A 71 -11.52 -17.57 8.58
CA GLU A 71 -11.19 -16.41 9.43
C GLU A 71 -10.52 -15.29 8.63
N LEU A 72 -10.82 -14.03 8.95
CA LEU A 72 -9.97 -12.89 8.61
C LEU A 72 -9.02 -12.64 9.76
N LYS A 73 -7.73 -12.97 9.56
CA LYS A 73 -6.71 -12.91 10.59
C LYS A 73 -5.70 -11.79 10.34
N VAL A 74 -5.51 -10.92 11.33
CA VAL A 74 -4.38 -9.97 11.39
C VAL A 74 -3.50 -10.34 12.58
N ALA A 75 -2.20 -10.54 12.39
CA ALA A 75 -1.34 -11.02 13.47
C ALA A 75 0.11 -10.54 13.42
N LEU A 76 0.72 -10.40 14.61
CA LEU A 76 2.16 -10.22 14.76
C LEU A 76 2.97 -11.43 14.28
N ARG A 77 2.43 -12.63 14.39
CA ARG A 77 3.15 -13.88 14.11
C ARG A 77 2.72 -14.50 12.79
N GLY A 78 3.68 -15.08 12.09
CA GLY A 78 3.49 -15.80 10.84
C GLY A 78 4.38 -15.27 9.72
N THR A 79 4.88 -16.19 8.89
CA THR A 79 5.46 -15.86 7.59
C THR A 79 4.71 -16.68 6.53
N PRO A 80 4.14 -16.06 5.49
CA PRO A 80 3.49 -16.78 4.40
C PRO A 80 4.41 -17.81 3.74
N ASP A 81 3.84 -18.93 3.32
CA ASP A 81 4.53 -19.89 2.45
C ASP A 81 4.46 -19.39 0.99
N ALA A 82 5.60 -18.88 0.51
CA ALA A 82 5.76 -18.35 -0.83
C ALA A 82 6.24 -19.41 -1.84
N ASP A 83 6.27 -20.69 -1.48
CA ASP A 83 6.68 -21.74 -2.40
C ASP A 83 5.68 -21.92 -3.56
N TYR A 84 6.22 -22.12 -4.75
CA TYR A 84 5.48 -22.41 -5.98
C TYR A 84 6.28 -23.35 -6.89
N GLU A 85 5.58 -24.02 -7.80
CA GLU A 85 6.21 -24.86 -8.84
C GLU A 85 5.79 -24.36 -10.22
N LEU A 86 6.77 -24.19 -11.11
CA LEU A 86 6.50 -23.81 -12.49
C LEU A 86 6.15 -25.04 -13.33
N PRO A 87 5.20 -24.91 -14.29
CA PRO A 87 5.06 -25.87 -15.38
C PRO A 87 6.37 -26.07 -16.14
N GLY A 88 6.62 -27.30 -16.62
CA GLY A 88 7.83 -27.60 -17.38
C GLY A 88 7.86 -26.92 -18.75
N PHE A 89 8.92 -26.15 -19.02
CA PHE A 89 9.15 -25.48 -20.30
C PHE A 89 10.59 -25.68 -20.80
N THR A 90 10.80 -25.74 -22.11
CA THR A 90 12.14 -25.86 -22.73
C THR A 90 12.25 -24.90 -23.91
N PRO A 91 13.08 -23.84 -23.82
CA PRO A 91 13.24 -22.88 -24.89
C PRO A 91 13.75 -23.48 -26.21
N SER A 92 13.29 -22.93 -27.33
CA SER A 92 13.62 -23.30 -28.71
C SER A 92 13.41 -22.10 -29.64
N ILE A 93 14.43 -21.75 -30.43
CA ILE A 93 14.34 -20.73 -31.48
C ILE A 93 13.76 -21.25 -32.81
N GLY A 94 13.35 -22.52 -32.86
CA GLY A 94 12.77 -23.15 -34.04
C GLY A 94 13.79 -23.52 -35.14
N THR A 95 13.30 -23.91 -36.31
CA THR A 95 14.14 -24.42 -37.41
C THR A 95 14.84 -23.34 -38.22
N ASN A 96 14.34 -22.10 -38.18
CA ASN A 96 14.96 -20.95 -38.85
C ASN A 96 15.22 -19.84 -37.83
N GLY A 97 15.87 -20.20 -36.72
CA GLY A 97 16.19 -19.27 -35.64
C GLY A 97 17.35 -18.34 -35.99
N LEU A 98 17.32 -17.13 -35.41
CA LEU A 98 18.38 -16.14 -35.53
C LEU A 98 19.24 -16.15 -34.26
N ALA A 99 20.53 -16.43 -34.42
CA ALA A 99 21.52 -16.46 -33.35
C ALA A 99 22.40 -15.19 -33.40
N VAL A 100 22.23 -14.29 -32.44
CA VAL A 100 22.92 -12.99 -32.36
C VAL A 100 24.11 -13.11 -31.41
N ALA A 101 25.28 -13.44 -31.97
CA ALA A 101 26.52 -13.67 -31.21
C ALA A 101 27.45 -12.45 -31.13
N THR A 102 27.14 -11.39 -31.86
CA THR A 102 27.84 -10.10 -31.89
C THR A 102 26.81 -9.00 -32.07
N ASP A 103 27.19 -7.75 -31.78
CA ASP A 103 26.32 -6.59 -32.00
C ASP A 103 25.76 -6.59 -33.44
N THR A 104 24.44 -6.54 -33.55
CA THR A 104 23.69 -6.70 -34.79
C THR A 104 22.56 -5.67 -34.85
N VAL A 105 22.53 -4.90 -35.93
CA VAL A 105 21.43 -3.97 -36.24
C VAL A 105 20.58 -4.56 -37.36
N ILE A 106 19.27 -4.70 -37.12
CA ILE A 106 18.29 -5.13 -38.13
C ILE A 106 17.50 -3.91 -38.57
N TYR A 107 17.57 -3.57 -39.86
CA TYR A 107 16.87 -2.43 -40.43
C TYR A 107 15.49 -2.82 -40.95
N SER A 108 14.48 -1.98 -40.68
CA SER A 108 13.19 -2.01 -41.37
C SER A 108 13.34 -1.60 -42.83
N ILE A 109 12.73 -2.37 -43.74
CA ILE A 109 12.80 -2.09 -45.19
C ILE A 109 11.46 -1.64 -45.79
N ASP A 110 10.44 -1.39 -44.95
CA ASP A 110 9.08 -1.07 -45.39
C ASP A 110 8.94 0.35 -45.99
N PHE A 111 10.00 1.18 -45.94
CA PHE A 111 10.04 2.55 -46.46
C PHE A 111 11.24 2.84 -47.37
N TYR A 112 11.70 1.81 -48.08
CA TYR A 112 12.89 1.83 -48.91
C TYR A 112 12.88 2.93 -50.00
N ASP A 113 13.81 3.88 -49.89
CA ASP A 113 14.25 4.82 -50.92
C ASP A 113 15.63 4.36 -51.41
N GLY A 114 15.61 3.49 -52.42
CA GLY A 114 16.62 3.46 -53.48
C GLY A 114 18.07 3.06 -53.17
N GLU A 115 18.84 3.83 -52.40
CA GLU A 115 20.25 4.02 -52.77
C GLU A 115 21.35 3.64 -51.75
N GLU A 116 21.08 3.26 -50.49
CA GLU A 116 22.18 2.98 -49.53
C GLU A 116 22.21 1.60 -48.81
N ASN A 117 21.16 0.77 -48.85
CA ASN A 117 21.16 -0.52 -48.13
C ASN A 117 21.17 -1.74 -49.07
N VAL A 118 22.37 -2.22 -49.44
CA VAL A 118 22.53 -3.48 -50.17
C VAL A 118 22.26 -4.65 -49.22
N LEU A 119 21.04 -5.18 -49.21
CA LEU A 119 20.76 -6.48 -48.57
C LEU A 119 21.57 -7.56 -49.29
N THR A 120 22.52 -8.16 -48.58
CA THR A 120 23.29 -9.31 -49.08
C THR A 120 22.74 -10.61 -48.53
N SER A 121 22.90 -11.72 -49.25
CA SER A 121 22.44 -13.04 -48.76
C SER A 121 23.00 -13.33 -47.37
N GLY A 122 22.13 -13.73 -46.44
CA GLY A 122 22.43 -13.91 -45.01
C GLY A 122 22.10 -12.70 -44.12
N THR A 123 21.76 -11.54 -44.68
CA THR A 123 21.45 -10.33 -43.90
C THR A 123 20.03 -10.41 -43.32
N PRO A 124 19.84 -10.29 -41.99
CA PRO A 124 18.51 -10.17 -41.40
C PRO A 124 17.90 -8.79 -41.70
N TYR A 125 16.60 -8.75 -41.96
CA TYR A 125 15.83 -7.51 -42.15
C TYR A 125 14.44 -7.63 -41.53
N PHE A 126 13.89 -6.50 -41.11
CA PHE A 126 12.54 -6.41 -40.54
C PHE A 126 11.55 -5.91 -41.60
N SER A 127 10.41 -6.59 -41.75
CA SER A 127 9.39 -6.20 -42.73
C SER A 127 8.03 -6.82 -42.38
N GLY A 128 6.96 -6.02 -42.40
CA GLY A 128 5.60 -6.51 -42.14
C GLY A 128 5.48 -7.25 -40.80
N ASN A 129 6.06 -6.69 -39.74
CA ASN A 129 6.06 -7.17 -38.35
C ASN A 129 6.84 -8.48 -38.10
N MET A 130 7.66 -8.93 -39.05
CA MET A 130 8.47 -10.14 -38.93
C MET A 130 9.91 -9.88 -39.34
N ILE A 131 10.84 -10.71 -38.85
CA ILE A 131 12.23 -10.72 -39.31
C ILE A 131 12.40 -11.83 -40.36
N TYR A 132 13.16 -11.53 -41.40
CA TYR A 132 13.55 -12.49 -42.44
C TYR A 132 15.05 -12.46 -42.64
N ILE A 133 15.63 -13.56 -43.09
CA ILE A 133 17.01 -13.62 -43.55
C ILE A 133 16.99 -13.54 -45.09
N TYR A 134 17.64 -12.54 -45.69
CA TYR A 134 17.65 -12.44 -47.15
C TYR A 134 18.42 -13.62 -47.77
N ASP A 135 17.82 -14.32 -48.74
CA ASP A 135 18.45 -15.51 -49.35
C ASP A 135 19.22 -15.20 -50.64
N GLY A 136 19.27 -13.94 -51.07
CA GLY A 136 19.93 -13.54 -52.32
C GLY A 136 19.06 -13.68 -53.56
N ALA A 137 17.76 -14.00 -53.41
CA ALA A 137 16.89 -14.11 -54.56
C ALA A 137 16.43 -12.75 -55.08
N VAL A 138 16.34 -12.69 -56.39
CA VAL A 138 15.73 -11.59 -57.15
C VAL A 138 14.51 -12.10 -57.91
N ASP A 139 13.57 -11.23 -58.20
CA ASP A 139 12.42 -11.53 -59.04
C ASP A 139 12.77 -11.45 -60.53
N SER A 140 11.76 -11.51 -61.41
CA SER A 140 11.96 -11.50 -62.86
C SER A 140 12.49 -10.18 -63.42
N ASP A 141 12.35 -9.08 -62.68
CA ASP A 141 12.78 -7.74 -63.07
C ASP A 141 14.13 -7.36 -62.42
N GLU A 142 14.81 -8.35 -61.81
CA GLU A 142 16.06 -8.21 -61.04
C GLU A 142 15.90 -7.43 -59.71
N ASP A 143 14.67 -7.20 -59.26
CA ASP A 143 14.38 -6.59 -57.96
C ASP A 143 14.49 -7.61 -56.82
N LEU A 144 14.77 -7.16 -55.59
CA LEU A 144 14.91 -8.03 -54.44
C LEU A 144 13.61 -8.80 -54.16
N TYR A 145 13.67 -10.14 -54.14
CA TYR A 145 12.50 -10.95 -53.80
C TYR A 145 12.42 -11.22 -52.29
N LEU A 146 11.66 -10.37 -51.61
CA LEU A 146 11.56 -10.28 -50.14
C LEU A 146 10.35 -11.03 -49.57
N ARG A 147 10.28 -11.12 -48.23
CA ARG A 147 9.16 -11.69 -47.45
C ARG A 147 8.80 -13.15 -47.80
N LYS A 148 9.82 -13.98 -48.06
CA LYS A 148 9.60 -15.41 -48.27
C LYS A 148 9.32 -16.10 -46.94
N THR A 149 8.23 -16.84 -46.85
CA THR A 149 7.90 -17.64 -45.66
C THR A 149 9.02 -18.62 -45.28
N SER A 150 9.75 -19.16 -46.25
CA SER A 150 10.87 -20.08 -45.99
C SER A 150 12.09 -19.41 -45.36
N THR A 151 12.18 -18.08 -45.36
CA THR A 151 13.28 -17.32 -44.77
C THR A 151 12.87 -16.50 -43.55
N GLN A 152 11.61 -16.62 -43.12
CA GLN A 152 11.08 -15.99 -41.92
C GLN A 152 11.78 -16.55 -40.68
N VAL A 153 12.30 -15.67 -39.84
CA VAL A 153 12.91 -16.03 -38.56
C VAL A 153 11.82 -16.53 -37.62
N THR A 154 12.02 -17.72 -37.07
CA THR A 154 11.03 -18.36 -36.19
C THR A 154 11.18 -17.91 -34.74
N GLY A 155 12.43 -17.73 -34.27
CA GLY A 155 12.78 -17.32 -32.92
C GLY A 155 14.18 -16.70 -32.90
N ILE A 156 14.55 -16.08 -31.78
CA ILE A 156 15.79 -15.30 -31.65
C ILE A 156 16.51 -15.70 -30.37
N GLU A 157 17.84 -15.87 -30.44
CA GLU A 157 18.71 -15.99 -29.27
C GLU A 157 19.77 -14.89 -29.32
N ILE A 158 19.83 -14.07 -28.27
CA ILE A 158 20.84 -13.02 -28.08
C ILE A 158 21.83 -13.53 -27.05
N PHE A 159 23.08 -13.75 -27.46
CA PHE A 159 24.11 -14.25 -26.56
C PHE A 159 24.61 -13.17 -25.61
N ALA A 160 25.10 -13.59 -24.45
CA ALA A 160 25.73 -12.70 -23.49
C ALA A 160 26.86 -11.86 -24.13
N GLY A 161 26.79 -10.55 -23.90
CA GLY A 161 27.73 -9.57 -24.45
C GLY A 161 27.45 -9.14 -25.91
N ALA A 162 26.39 -9.65 -26.54
CA ALA A 162 25.93 -9.17 -27.86
C ALA A 162 24.70 -8.27 -27.70
N THR A 163 24.59 -7.27 -28.57
CA THR A 163 23.42 -6.37 -28.65
C THR A 163 22.62 -6.63 -29.92
N LEU A 164 21.31 -6.83 -29.79
CA LEU A 164 20.37 -6.79 -30.90
C LEU A 164 19.64 -5.44 -30.90
N THR A 165 19.81 -4.67 -31.97
CA THR A 165 19.09 -3.41 -32.20
C THR A 165 18.15 -3.56 -33.38
N ILE A 166 16.86 -3.31 -33.20
CA ILE A 166 15.90 -3.19 -34.32
C ILE A 166 15.74 -1.71 -34.66
N ALA A 167 16.18 -1.32 -35.85
CA ALA A 167 16.07 0.04 -36.37
C ALA A 167 14.81 0.18 -37.22
N SER A 168 13.89 1.05 -36.81
CA SER A 168 12.61 1.30 -37.50
C SER A 168 12.36 2.80 -37.66
N ASN A 169 11.63 3.21 -38.69
CA ASN A 169 11.18 4.59 -38.86
C ASN A 169 9.75 4.82 -38.33
N ASN A 170 9.11 3.76 -37.80
CA ASN A 170 7.84 3.87 -37.10
C ASN A 170 8.09 4.23 -35.64
N SER A 171 7.18 5.00 -35.03
CA SER A 171 7.20 5.29 -33.59
C SER A 171 6.88 4.07 -32.72
N SER A 172 6.33 3.01 -33.31
CA SER A 172 6.07 1.71 -32.68
C SER A 172 6.11 0.58 -33.72
N PHE A 173 6.42 -0.64 -33.30
CA PHE A 173 6.29 -1.81 -34.16
C PHE A 173 5.99 -3.10 -33.37
N ASP A 174 5.36 -4.04 -34.07
CA ASP A 174 5.13 -5.40 -33.55
C ASP A 174 6.20 -6.35 -34.12
N LEU A 175 6.67 -7.28 -33.29
CA LEU A 175 7.55 -8.37 -33.69
C LEU A 175 6.87 -9.71 -33.43
N PHE A 176 6.52 -10.42 -34.50
CA PHE A 176 5.95 -11.77 -34.43
C PHE A 176 7.03 -12.84 -34.61
N LEU A 177 7.12 -13.73 -33.61
CA LEU A 177 7.93 -14.94 -33.60
C LEU A 177 7.00 -16.14 -33.35
N THR A 178 7.24 -17.24 -34.06
CA THR A 178 6.49 -18.49 -33.88
C THR A 178 7.12 -19.41 -32.82
N ASN A 179 8.33 -19.05 -32.40
CA ASN A 179 9.15 -19.71 -31.40
C ASN A 179 9.63 -18.64 -30.40
N ASP A 180 10.69 -18.94 -29.66
CA ASP A 180 11.04 -18.18 -28.47
C ASP A 180 11.99 -17.01 -28.76
N LEU A 181 11.93 -15.99 -27.90
CA LEU A 181 12.93 -14.94 -27.75
C LEU A 181 13.74 -15.22 -26.48
N ILE A 182 15.01 -15.60 -26.65
CA ILE A 182 15.96 -15.88 -25.57
C ILE A 182 16.93 -14.70 -25.49
N ASN A 183 16.79 -13.82 -24.51
CA ASN A 183 17.66 -12.67 -24.32
C ASN A 183 18.66 -12.90 -23.18
N ASN A 184 19.91 -13.24 -23.51
CA ASN A 184 21.03 -13.27 -22.56
C ASN A 184 22.02 -12.12 -22.76
N GLY A 185 21.84 -11.31 -23.80
CA GLY A 185 22.66 -10.13 -24.13
C GLY A 185 21.89 -8.84 -23.88
N THR A 186 21.85 -7.94 -24.87
CA THR A 186 21.04 -6.72 -24.82
C THR A 186 20.07 -6.68 -25.98
N PHE A 187 18.80 -6.37 -25.72
CA PHE A 187 17.78 -6.07 -26.73
C PHE A 187 17.41 -4.59 -26.66
N THR A 188 17.39 -3.91 -27.81
CA THR A 188 17.08 -2.48 -27.89
C THR A 188 16.52 -2.08 -29.26
N THR A 189 16.11 -0.81 -29.39
CA THR A 189 15.50 -0.23 -30.59
C THR A 189 16.20 1.06 -31.00
N ALA A 190 16.17 1.37 -32.29
CA ALA A 190 16.71 2.63 -32.83
C ALA A 190 15.79 3.20 -33.92
N ASN A 191 15.91 4.50 -34.19
CA ASN A 191 15.30 5.09 -35.37
C ASN A 191 16.10 4.76 -36.64
N LEU A 192 15.47 5.00 -37.79
CA LEU A 192 16.08 4.88 -39.12
C LEU A 192 16.30 6.27 -39.74
N PRO A 193 17.52 6.62 -40.23
CA PRO A 193 18.75 5.81 -40.16
C PRO A 193 19.35 5.80 -38.73
N ALA A 194 19.87 4.65 -38.30
CA ALA A 194 20.39 4.45 -36.94
C ALA A 194 21.62 5.30 -36.58
N GLU A 195 22.19 6.04 -37.54
CA GLU A 195 23.35 6.93 -37.35
C GLU A 195 22.99 8.39 -37.08
N GLU A 196 21.72 8.79 -37.29
CA GLU A 196 21.26 10.10 -36.86
C GLU A 196 20.60 9.99 -35.48
N GLU A 197 21.09 10.80 -34.52
CA GLU A 197 20.43 11.12 -33.25
C GLU A 197 19.15 11.95 -33.52
N THR A 198 18.30 11.50 -34.45
CA THR A 198 17.11 12.22 -34.91
C THR A 198 15.85 11.40 -34.64
N SER A 199 15.09 11.91 -33.67
CA SER A 199 13.64 12.01 -33.68
C SER A 199 12.70 10.98 -33.08
N THR A 200 13.14 9.91 -32.42
CA THR A 200 12.37 9.00 -31.52
C THR A 200 13.14 7.67 -31.36
N ARG A 201 12.79 6.84 -30.36
CA ARG A 201 13.08 5.40 -30.42
C ARG A 201 11.72 4.69 -30.49
N PRO A 202 11.57 3.61 -31.26
CA PRO A 202 10.28 2.93 -31.33
C PRO A 202 9.93 2.23 -30.02
N ASN A 203 8.66 2.30 -29.65
CA ASN A 203 8.01 1.34 -28.77
C ASN A 203 7.97 -0.04 -29.46
N VAL A 204 7.98 -1.13 -28.69
CA VAL A 204 7.96 -2.47 -29.26
C VAL A 204 7.01 -3.40 -28.52
N GLU A 205 6.22 -4.13 -29.30
CA GLU A 205 5.43 -5.26 -28.83
C GLU A 205 5.99 -6.55 -29.44
N VAL A 206 6.26 -7.55 -28.61
CA VAL A 206 6.80 -8.85 -29.02
C VAL A 206 5.75 -9.92 -28.77
N TYR A 207 5.38 -10.63 -29.83
CA TYR A 207 4.52 -11.81 -29.79
C TYR A 207 5.38 -13.03 -30.05
N CYS A 208 5.54 -13.91 -29.06
CA CYS A 208 6.40 -15.08 -29.16
C CYS A 208 5.84 -16.26 -28.36
N ASN A 209 6.38 -17.47 -28.55
CA ASN A 209 5.94 -18.61 -27.75
C ASN A 209 6.51 -18.53 -26.31
N GLY A 210 7.77 -18.14 -26.17
CA GLY A 210 8.39 -17.94 -24.86
C GLY A 210 9.38 -16.77 -24.85
N PHE A 211 9.34 -15.97 -23.78
CA PHE A 211 10.32 -14.92 -23.53
C PHE A 211 11.16 -15.30 -22.30
N THR A 212 12.45 -15.55 -22.53
CA THR A 212 13.34 -16.04 -21.46
C THR A 212 14.69 -15.37 -21.47
N GLY A 213 15.42 -15.49 -20.36
CA GLY A 213 16.83 -15.15 -20.28
C GLY A 213 17.18 -14.27 -19.09
N SER A 214 18.40 -13.75 -19.14
CA SER A 214 19.03 -12.98 -18.05
C SER A 214 19.68 -11.68 -18.54
N GLY A 215 19.43 -11.31 -19.79
CA GLY A 215 20.02 -10.15 -20.45
C GLY A 215 19.40 -8.82 -20.02
N VAL A 216 19.65 -7.78 -20.81
CA VAL A 216 19.07 -6.44 -20.63
C VAL A 216 18.08 -6.18 -21.76
N VAL A 217 16.93 -5.62 -21.43
CA VAL A 217 16.07 -4.90 -22.39
C VAL A 217 16.25 -3.43 -22.08
N GLU A 218 16.83 -2.69 -23.03
CA GLU A 218 17.18 -1.28 -22.84
C GLU A 218 16.26 -0.39 -23.69
N MET A 219 15.39 0.35 -23.02
CA MET A 219 14.32 1.18 -23.56
C MET A 219 14.29 2.58 -22.93
N SER A 220 15.32 2.98 -22.19
CA SER A 220 15.38 4.28 -21.54
C SER A 220 15.41 5.42 -22.55
N GLY A 221 15.05 6.62 -22.06
CA GLY A 221 15.40 7.86 -22.72
C GLY A 221 16.90 7.95 -23.00
N PHE A 222 17.28 8.65 -24.07
CA PHE A 222 18.66 8.60 -24.57
C PHE A 222 19.26 9.96 -24.92
N SER A 223 18.44 11.01 -25.09
CA SER A 223 18.93 12.38 -25.28
C SER A 223 17.96 13.42 -24.73
N ASN A 224 18.43 14.64 -24.50
CA ASN A 224 17.61 15.77 -24.03
C ASN A 224 16.45 16.12 -24.98
N ASP A 225 16.59 15.85 -26.28
CA ASP A 225 15.51 16.05 -27.25
C ASP A 225 14.46 14.92 -27.20
N TYR A 226 14.83 13.75 -26.66
CA TYR A 226 13.98 12.56 -26.53
C TYR A 226 14.15 11.87 -25.17
N PRO A 227 13.83 12.57 -24.06
CA PRO A 227 14.17 12.11 -22.73
C PRO A 227 13.26 10.99 -22.23
N ASN A 228 12.09 10.77 -22.83
CA ASN A 228 11.15 9.75 -22.36
C ASN A 228 11.62 8.33 -22.71
N GLY A 229 11.43 7.41 -21.77
CA GLY A 229 11.51 5.96 -21.97
C GLY A 229 10.53 5.45 -23.02
N ARG A 230 10.76 4.22 -23.49
CA ARG A 230 9.95 3.54 -24.51
C ARG A 230 9.23 2.34 -23.95
N ASP A 231 8.10 2.05 -24.57
CA ASP A 231 7.28 0.92 -24.16
C ASP A 231 7.92 -0.39 -24.62
N PHE A 232 7.89 -1.38 -23.73
CA PHE A 232 8.26 -2.76 -24.02
C PHE A 232 7.15 -3.70 -23.59
N ARG A 233 6.51 -4.36 -24.56
CA ARG A 233 5.44 -5.29 -24.29
C ARG A 233 5.78 -6.68 -24.81
N VAL A 234 5.50 -7.70 -24.03
CA VAL A 234 5.66 -9.10 -24.39
C VAL A 234 4.35 -9.83 -24.19
N TYR A 235 3.92 -10.53 -25.23
CA TYR A 235 2.82 -11.48 -25.21
C TYR A 235 3.38 -12.87 -25.53
N ALA A 236 3.41 -13.74 -24.54
CA ALA A 236 3.94 -15.08 -24.68
C ALA A 236 3.15 -16.11 -23.88
N ASP A 237 3.26 -17.37 -24.27
CA ASP A 237 2.69 -18.48 -23.48
C ASP A 237 3.50 -18.69 -22.19
N TYR A 238 4.82 -18.49 -22.28
CA TYR A 238 5.78 -18.71 -21.19
C TYR A 238 6.72 -17.51 -21.01
N VAL A 239 6.74 -16.90 -19.83
CA VAL A 239 7.71 -15.86 -19.48
C VAL A 239 8.57 -16.34 -18.30
N ALA A 240 9.88 -16.44 -18.49
CA ALA A 240 10.85 -16.71 -17.41
C ALA A 240 12.05 -15.77 -17.57
N TYR A 241 11.94 -14.58 -16.97
CA TYR A 241 12.93 -13.52 -17.14
C TYR A 241 13.62 -13.19 -15.82
N SER A 242 14.95 -13.16 -15.85
CA SER A 242 15.83 -12.91 -14.70
C SER A 242 16.75 -11.71 -14.91
N GLY A 243 16.64 -11.07 -16.08
CA GLY A 243 17.43 -9.92 -16.48
C GLY A 243 16.83 -8.59 -16.06
N THR A 244 17.41 -7.50 -16.53
CA THR A 244 16.85 -6.16 -16.30
C THR A 244 16.03 -5.71 -17.51
N ILE A 245 14.86 -5.12 -17.25
CA ILE A 245 14.13 -4.31 -18.23
C ILE A 245 14.21 -2.87 -17.75
N ASN A 246 14.79 -1.99 -18.56
CA ASN A 246 14.99 -0.59 -18.23
C ASN A 246 14.22 0.28 -19.23
N ALA A 247 13.19 0.96 -18.75
CA ALA A 247 12.36 1.90 -19.51
C ALA A 247 12.34 3.27 -18.83
N ASN A 248 13.42 3.62 -18.11
CA ASN A 248 13.50 4.87 -17.38
C ASN A 248 13.47 6.10 -18.31
N GLY A 249 12.95 7.19 -17.79
CA GLY A 249 13.23 8.52 -18.32
C GLY A 249 14.72 8.85 -18.21
N LEU A 250 15.20 9.70 -19.11
CA LEU A 250 16.56 10.23 -19.07
C LEU A 250 16.65 11.37 -18.06
N ASP A 251 17.72 11.38 -17.27
CA ASP A 251 18.14 12.54 -16.50
C ASP A 251 18.70 13.62 -17.44
N THR A 252 18.09 14.81 -17.44
CA THR A 252 18.44 15.89 -18.38
C THR A 252 19.47 16.88 -17.82
N ASP A 253 20.26 16.43 -16.84
CA ASP A 253 21.25 17.19 -16.05
C ASP A 253 22.44 17.80 -16.82
N ASP A 254 22.39 17.88 -18.15
CA ASP A 254 23.49 18.40 -18.94
C ASP A 254 23.58 19.93 -18.83
N ALA A 255 24.58 20.42 -18.09
CA ALA A 255 24.95 21.82 -17.87
C ALA A 255 25.30 22.62 -19.16
N GLY A 256 25.01 22.07 -20.34
CA GLY A 256 25.23 22.65 -21.67
C GLY A 256 23.99 22.72 -22.57
N ALA A 257 22.83 22.22 -22.14
CA ALA A 257 21.59 22.37 -22.91
C ALA A 257 21.13 23.84 -22.89
N GLU A 258 20.87 24.44 -24.06
CA GLU A 258 20.26 25.76 -24.13
C GLU A 258 18.76 25.66 -23.79
N GLY A 259 18.41 25.86 -22.51
CA GLY A 259 17.03 25.91 -22.01
C GLY A 259 16.71 24.80 -21.02
N SER A 260 15.69 25.02 -20.20
CA SER A 260 15.26 24.09 -19.14
C SER A 260 14.52 22.90 -19.74
N VAL A 261 15.17 21.74 -19.77
CA VAL A 261 14.63 20.49 -20.34
C VAL A 261 14.05 19.64 -19.20
N PRO A 262 12.75 19.28 -19.23
CA PRO A 262 12.16 18.37 -18.25
C PRO A 262 12.90 17.04 -18.19
N GLY A 263 12.92 16.41 -17.00
CA GLY A 263 13.34 15.03 -16.86
C GLY A 263 12.44 14.11 -17.69
N GLY A 264 13.00 13.04 -18.23
CA GLY A 264 12.24 12.11 -19.06
C GLY A 264 11.13 11.39 -18.29
N GLU A 265 10.01 11.11 -18.94
CA GLU A 265 9.00 10.21 -18.36
C GLU A 265 9.44 8.74 -18.49
N GLY A 266 9.10 7.91 -17.51
CA GLY A 266 9.23 6.45 -17.61
C GLY A 266 8.31 5.86 -18.70
N GLY A 267 8.73 4.75 -19.31
CA GLY A 267 7.95 4.04 -20.32
C GLY A 267 6.98 3.01 -19.74
N TYR A 268 6.17 2.37 -20.60
CA TYR A 268 5.27 1.30 -20.19
C TYR A 268 5.87 -0.08 -20.42
N VAL A 269 6.05 -0.88 -19.36
CA VAL A 269 6.51 -2.27 -19.46
C VAL A 269 5.36 -3.24 -19.19
N GLN A 270 5.10 -4.14 -20.13
CA GLN A 270 4.10 -5.19 -19.96
C GLN A 270 4.63 -6.57 -20.30
N LEU A 271 4.43 -7.53 -19.41
CA LEU A 271 4.73 -8.94 -19.64
C LEU A 271 3.45 -9.75 -19.43
N ASN A 272 3.05 -10.51 -20.45
CA ASN A 272 1.94 -11.44 -20.39
C ASN A 272 2.46 -12.88 -20.57
N GLY A 273 2.06 -13.78 -19.66
CA GLY A 273 2.36 -15.21 -19.71
C GLY A 273 1.09 -16.05 -19.57
N ASP A 274 0.63 -16.71 -20.62
CA ASP A 274 -0.64 -17.48 -20.56
C ASP A 274 -0.53 -18.67 -19.57
N TYR A 275 0.55 -19.46 -19.61
CA TYR A 275 0.76 -20.58 -18.69
C TYR A 275 1.53 -20.20 -17.42
N PHE A 276 2.58 -19.41 -17.57
CA PHE A 276 3.22 -18.80 -16.41
C PHE A 276 4.01 -17.55 -16.81
N LEU A 277 4.16 -16.67 -15.82
CA LEU A 277 5.07 -15.55 -15.80
C LEU A 277 5.91 -15.62 -14.53
N GLU A 278 7.20 -15.89 -14.68
CA GLU A 278 8.19 -15.74 -13.61
C GLU A 278 9.11 -14.56 -13.92
N ASN A 279 9.08 -13.54 -13.06
CA ASN A 279 10.05 -12.45 -13.06
C ASN A 279 10.93 -12.53 -11.79
N THR A 280 12.22 -12.78 -11.99
CA THR A 280 13.24 -12.78 -10.92
C THR A 280 14.23 -11.62 -11.08
N GLY A 281 14.13 -10.85 -12.16
CA GLY A 281 14.98 -9.72 -12.49
C GLY A 281 14.31 -8.37 -12.22
N SER A 282 15.02 -7.26 -12.41
CA SER A 282 14.49 -5.92 -12.13
C SER A 282 13.73 -5.33 -13.34
N ILE A 283 12.61 -4.68 -13.08
CA ILE A 283 11.90 -3.87 -14.08
C ILE A 283 11.82 -2.44 -13.56
N ASN A 284 12.42 -1.51 -14.30
CA ASN A 284 12.46 -0.09 -13.96
C ASN A 284 11.78 0.71 -15.07
N ALA A 285 10.86 1.57 -14.68
CA ALA A 285 10.22 2.58 -15.51
C ALA A 285 10.13 3.88 -14.71
N GLU A 286 11.25 4.34 -14.20
CA GLU A 286 11.34 5.52 -13.33
C GLU A 286 11.34 6.81 -14.16
N GLY A 287 10.90 7.91 -13.55
CA GLY A 287 11.07 9.24 -14.12
C GLY A 287 12.53 9.72 -14.01
N GLY A 288 12.98 10.49 -14.99
CA GLY A 288 14.31 11.08 -15.02
C GLY A 288 14.40 12.38 -14.21
N ASP A 289 15.61 12.72 -13.79
CA ASP A 289 15.92 13.94 -13.06
C ASP A 289 16.09 15.17 -13.98
N SER A 290 15.91 16.36 -13.42
CA SER A 290 16.19 17.66 -14.04
C SER A 290 16.63 18.70 -13.02
N ILE A 291 17.79 19.32 -13.23
CA ILE A 291 18.32 20.36 -12.34
C ILE A 291 17.61 21.72 -12.40
N ASP A 292 16.89 22.04 -13.49
CA ASP A 292 16.34 23.38 -13.74
C ASP A 292 14.92 23.39 -14.32
N SER A 293 14.29 22.22 -14.45
CA SER A 293 12.95 22.03 -15.02
C SER A 293 12.09 21.06 -14.20
N TYR A 294 11.05 20.51 -14.81
CA TYR A 294 10.16 19.54 -14.18
C TYR A 294 10.83 18.18 -13.98
N ALA A 295 10.48 17.50 -12.90
CA ALA A 295 10.82 16.09 -12.71
C ALA A 295 10.13 15.23 -13.77
N GLY A 296 10.76 14.12 -14.14
CA GLY A 296 10.11 13.08 -14.92
C GLY A 296 9.07 12.32 -14.11
N GLU A 297 7.96 11.95 -14.77
CA GLU A 297 6.95 11.06 -14.19
C GLU A 297 7.43 9.60 -14.22
N GLY A 298 7.05 8.81 -13.22
CA GLY A 298 7.18 7.36 -13.29
C GLY A 298 6.26 6.78 -14.38
N GLY A 299 6.72 5.73 -15.06
CA GLY A 299 5.94 4.97 -16.03
C GLY A 299 5.09 3.89 -15.37
N ASP A 300 4.75 2.86 -16.14
CA ASP A 300 3.85 1.78 -15.72
C ASP A 300 4.51 0.41 -15.85
N ILE A 301 4.19 -0.50 -14.93
CA ILE A 301 4.60 -1.90 -15.01
C ILE A 301 3.35 -2.79 -14.86
N TYR A 302 3.06 -3.58 -15.90
CA TYR A 302 1.95 -4.54 -15.88
C TYR A 302 2.43 -5.97 -16.10
N LEU A 303 2.30 -6.80 -15.06
CA LEU A 303 2.57 -8.23 -15.13
C LEU A 303 1.26 -9.00 -15.10
N TYR A 304 1.06 -9.87 -16.08
CA TYR A 304 -0.19 -10.59 -16.27
C TYR A 304 0.05 -12.08 -16.54
N SER A 305 -0.73 -12.95 -15.90
CA SER A 305 -0.80 -14.36 -16.27
C SER A 305 -2.21 -14.93 -16.19
N ASP A 306 -2.59 -15.78 -17.14
CA ASP A 306 -3.86 -16.52 -17.07
C ASP A 306 -3.82 -17.67 -16.04
N TYR A 307 -2.62 -18.04 -15.56
CA TYR A 307 -2.47 -19.14 -14.61
C TYR A 307 -1.55 -18.78 -13.44
N LEU A 308 -0.22 -18.77 -13.62
CA LEU A 308 0.73 -18.55 -12.54
C LEU A 308 1.60 -17.32 -12.80
N LEU A 309 1.52 -16.33 -11.90
CA LEU A 309 2.43 -15.19 -11.83
C LEU A 309 3.29 -15.30 -10.57
N ALA A 310 4.61 -15.36 -10.74
CA ALA A 310 5.59 -15.28 -9.66
C ALA A 310 6.55 -14.11 -9.90
N ASN A 311 6.59 -13.14 -8.98
CA ASN A 311 7.54 -12.04 -8.98
C ASN A 311 8.43 -12.10 -7.74
N SER A 312 9.74 -12.26 -7.93
CA SER A 312 10.76 -12.07 -6.89
C SER A 312 11.73 -10.93 -7.23
N GLY A 313 11.61 -10.38 -8.43
CA GLY A 313 12.35 -9.21 -8.89
C GLY A 313 11.83 -7.90 -8.32
N ALA A 314 12.70 -6.88 -8.29
CA ALA A 314 12.32 -5.52 -7.90
C ALA A 314 11.58 -4.81 -9.04
N LEU A 315 10.48 -4.14 -8.73
CA LEU A 315 9.72 -3.32 -9.68
C LEU A 315 9.72 -1.87 -9.21
N SER A 316 10.09 -0.92 -10.08
CA SER A 316 10.20 0.49 -9.72
C SER A 316 9.62 1.41 -10.78
N ILE A 317 8.74 2.31 -10.35
CA ILE A 317 8.14 3.40 -11.15
C ILE A 317 8.26 4.74 -10.42
N ASN A 318 9.31 4.92 -9.61
CA ASN A 318 9.49 6.14 -8.85
C ASN A 318 9.53 7.37 -9.77
N GLY A 319 8.96 8.48 -9.31
CA GLY A 319 9.12 9.77 -9.96
C GLY A 319 10.56 10.28 -9.85
N GLY A 320 10.98 11.10 -10.81
CA GLY A 320 12.30 11.73 -10.81
C GLY A 320 12.39 12.93 -9.85
N THR A 321 13.48 13.67 -9.95
CA THR A 321 13.79 14.87 -9.17
C THR A 321 13.78 16.10 -10.08
N GLY A 322 13.16 17.21 -9.68
CA GLY A 322 13.05 18.41 -10.52
C GLY A 322 12.83 19.70 -9.74
N VAL A 323 12.93 20.86 -10.36
CA VAL A 323 12.48 22.12 -9.71
C VAL A 323 10.96 22.10 -9.47
N GLN A 324 10.23 21.47 -10.39
CA GLN A 324 8.79 21.29 -10.32
C GLN A 324 8.40 19.81 -10.27
N ALA A 325 7.87 19.34 -9.14
CA ALA A 325 7.44 17.95 -8.91
C ALA A 325 5.94 17.80 -8.60
N GLU A 326 5.25 18.88 -8.23
CA GLU A 326 3.84 18.87 -7.76
C GLU A 326 2.80 18.27 -8.74
N ARG A 327 3.13 18.12 -10.02
CA ARG A 327 2.23 17.60 -11.06
C ARG A 327 2.52 16.15 -11.46
N TYR A 328 3.60 15.57 -10.93
CA TYR A 328 4.14 14.33 -11.42
C TYR A 328 4.12 13.30 -10.28
N SER A 329 3.34 12.27 -10.49
CA SER A 329 3.19 11.13 -9.58
C SER A 329 4.01 9.95 -10.07
N ALA A 330 4.18 8.93 -9.24
CA ALA A 330 4.37 7.61 -9.83
C ALA A 330 3.03 7.15 -10.46
N SER A 331 3.06 6.42 -11.59
CA SER A 331 1.84 5.91 -12.24
C SER A 331 1.36 4.59 -11.59
N ASP A 332 1.38 3.44 -12.29
CA ASP A 332 0.79 2.18 -11.79
C ASP A 332 1.73 0.96 -11.93
N VAL A 333 1.91 0.20 -10.85
CA VAL A 333 2.41 -1.18 -10.89
C VAL A 333 1.26 -2.13 -10.63
N ARG A 334 0.95 -2.97 -11.61
CA ARG A 334 -0.14 -3.94 -11.53
C ARG A 334 0.33 -5.36 -11.79
N LEU A 335 0.09 -6.26 -10.85
CA LEU A 335 0.27 -7.70 -10.99
C LEU A 335 -1.12 -8.34 -11.00
N ARG A 336 -1.44 -9.10 -12.04
CA ARG A 336 -2.72 -9.80 -12.18
C ARG A 336 -2.54 -11.26 -12.56
N ALA A 337 -3.23 -12.14 -11.85
CA ALA A 337 -3.32 -13.55 -12.21
C ALA A 337 -4.76 -14.08 -12.11
N TYR A 338 -5.02 -15.26 -12.70
CA TYR A 338 -6.30 -15.97 -12.57
C TYR A 338 -6.22 -17.29 -11.80
N HIS A 339 -5.07 -17.65 -11.22
CA HIS A 339 -4.96 -18.81 -10.35
C HIS A 339 -3.93 -18.67 -9.22
N THR A 340 -2.68 -18.34 -9.54
CA THR A 340 -1.62 -18.17 -8.55
C THR A 340 -0.90 -16.85 -8.76
N LEU A 341 -0.84 -16.02 -7.73
CA LEU A 341 -0.03 -14.80 -7.69
C LEU A 341 0.88 -14.87 -6.47
N VAL A 342 2.20 -14.92 -6.71
CA VAL A 342 3.20 -14.88 -5.64
C VAL A 342 4.11 -13.66 -5.86
N ASN A 343 4.12 -12.71 -4.93
CA ASN A 343 5.05 -11.59 -4.92
C ASN A 343 5.97 -11.67 -3.69
N THR A 344 7.27 -11.84 -3.92
CA THR A 344 8.32 -11.76 -2.90
C THR A 344 9.29 -10.60 -3.16
N GLY A 345 9.22 -9.99 -4.35
CA GLY A 345 10.01 -8.83 -4.73
C GLY A 345 9.45 -7.53 -4.17
N ASN A 346 10.33 -6.54 -3.96
CA ASN A 346 9.92 -5.21 -3.53
C ASN A 346 9.35 -4.42 -4.71
N ILE A 347 8.28 -3.66 -4.46
CA ILE A 347 7.64 -2.77 -5.43
C ILE A 347 7.68 -1.34 -4.90
N SER A 348 8.16 -0.40 -5.71
CA SER A 348 8.24 1.02 -5.35
C SER A 348 7.56 1.91 -6.39
N ALA A 349 6.67 2.76 -5.91
CA ALA A 349 5.96 3.79 -6.66
C ALA A 349 5.99 5.12 -5.90
N ALA A 350 7.18 5.55 -5.48
CA ALA A 350 7.35 6.80 -4.73
C ALA A 350 7.16 8.03 -5.63
N GLY A 351 6.58 9.09 -5.07
CA GLY A 351 6.36 10.36 -5.79
C GLY A 351 7.65 11.10 -6.13
N SER A 352 7.58 11.98 -7.14
CA SER A 352 8.70 12.81 -7.60
C SER A 352 9.18 13.77 -6.51
N SER A 353 10.49 14.06 -6.48
CA SER A 353 11.07 15.01 -5.52
C SER A 353 11.33 16.37 -6.14
N ALA A 354 11.15 17.45 -5.38
CA ALA A 354 11.44 18.80 -5.80
C ALA A 354 12.78 19.32 -5.25
N VAL A 355 13.49 20.15 -6.03
CA VAL A 355 14.75 20.82 -5.65
C VAL A 355 14.69 22.32 -5.92
N GLU A 356 15.55 23.10 -5.24
CA GLU A 356 15.68 24.53 -5.51
C GLU A 356 16.64 24.80 -6.67
N SER A 357 16.36 25.83 -7.50
CA SER A 357 17.24 26.26 -8.60
C SER A 357 17.34 27.79 -8.73
N GLU A 358 18.42 28.29 -9.34
CA GLU A 358 18.64 29.72 -9.51
C GLU A 358 17.55 30.35 -10.40
N GLY A 359 16.70 31.19 -9.81
CA GLY A 359 15.67 31.94 -10.55
C GLY A 359 14.30 31.27 -10.63
N MET A 360 14.16 30.05 -10.10
CA MET A 360 12.87 29.42 -9.87
C MET A 360 12.82 28.92 -8.42
N PRO A 361 11.98 29.50 -7.55
CA PRO A 361 11.74 28.88 -6.25
C PRO A 361 11.13 27.50 -6.55
N GLY A 362 11.59 26.45 -5.86
CA GLY A 362 11.15 25.08 -6.17
C GLY A 362 9.66 24.85 -5.92
N SER A 363 9.26 23.60 -5.70
CA SER A 363 7.83 23.24 -5.61
C SER A 363 7.55 22.21 -4.52
N ARG A 364 6.28 21.84 -4.41
CA ARG A 364 5.80 20.74 -3.57
C ARG A 364 6.35 19.41 -4.08
N GLY A 365 6.42 18.43 -3.19
CA GLY A 365 6.69 17.05 -3.57
C GLY A 365 5.56 16.44 -4.41
N GLY A 366 5.90 15.48 -5.26
CA GLY A 366 4.94 14.71 -6.05
C GLY A 366 4.27 13.60 -5.26
N ASN A 367 3.12 13.13 -5.74
CA ASN A 367 2.34 12.11 -5.05
C ASN A 367 2.85 10.69 -5.32
N GLY A 368 2.74 9.80 -4.33
CA GLY A 368 2.94 8.37 -4.53
C GLY A 368 1.97 7.80 -5.57
N GLY A 369 2.38 6.72 -6.23
CA GLY A 369 1.62 6.06 -7.30
C GLY A 369 0.69 4.96 -6.82
N ARG A 370 0.34 4.05 -7.73
CA ARG A 370 -0.50 2.89 -7.41
C ARG A 370 0.30 1.59 -7.47
N VAL A 371 0.10 0.74 -6.47
CA VAL A 371 0.56 -0.65 -6.47
C VAL A 371 -0.65 -1.57 -6.31
N SER A 372 -0.90 -2.45 -7.28
CA SER A 372 -2.06 -3.35 -7.29
C SER A 372 -1.67 -4.81 -7.50
N LEU A 373 -2.06 -5.68 -6.58
CA LEU A 373 -1.97 -7.14 -6.72
C LEU A 373 -3.39 -7.70 -6.82
N GLN A 374 -3.70 -8.41 -7.90
CA GLN A 374 -5.06 -8.83 -8.22
C GLN A 374 -5.12 -10.32 -8.59
N LEU A 375 -5.98 -11.06 -7.90
CA LEU A 375 -6.33 -12.43 -8.27
C LEU A 375 -7.82 -12.49 -8.61
N TYR A 376 -8.16 -12.82 -9.85
CA TYR A 376 -9.55 -12.98 -10.29
C TYR A 376 -9.79 -14.45 -10.63
N LEU A 377 -10.74 -15.12 -9.99
CA LEU A 377 -11.08 -16.51 -10.34
C LEU A 377 -12.36 -16.58 -11.20
N ASP A 378 -13.12 -15.50 -11.29
CA ASP A 378 -14.42 -15.44 -11.98
C ASP A 378 -14.32 -15.17 -13.51
N GLY A 379 -13.17 -14.69 -14.01
CA GLY A 379 -13.06 -14.13 -15.37
C GLY A 379 -12.10 -14.78 -16.38
N GLY A 380 -11.30 -15.78 -15.99
CA GLY A 380 -10.19 -16.31 -16.81
C GLY A 380 -10.43 -17.71 -17.39
N GLU A 381 -9.88 -18.00 -18.58
CA GLU A 381 -9.97 -19.35 -19.20
C GLU A 381 -9.31 -20.44 -18.31
N GLY A 382 -8.31 -20.07 -17.49
CA GLY A 382 -7.62 -20.95 -16.54
C GLY A 382 -8.38 -21.25 -15.24
N ALA A 383 -9.41 -20.47 -14.89
CA ALA A 383 -10.03 -20.52 -13.57
C ALA A 383 -10.98 -21.72 -13.35
N SER A 384 -11.31 -22.47 -14.41
CA SER A 384 -12.24 -23.60 -14.34
C SER A 384 -11.60 -24.96 -14.01
N LEU A 385 -10.27 -25.03 -13.83
CA LEU A 385 -9.52 -26.30 -13.84
C LEU A 385 -8.50 -26.50 -12.72
N ALA A 386 -8.35 -25.56 -11.78
CA ALA A 386 -7.16 -25.51 -10.95
C ALA A 386 -7.49 -25.62 -9.45
N GLU A 387 -6.86 -26.60 -8.80
CA GLU A 387 -6.92 -26.84 -7.35
C GLU A 387 -5.96 -25.87 -6.64
N ASP A 388 -6.36 -25.36 -5.48
CA ASP A 388 -5.57 -24.51 -4.56
C ASP A 388 -5.09 -23.14 -5.13
N PRO A 389 -6.01 -22.26 -5.59
CA PRO A 389 -5.65 -20.90 -5.97
C PRO A 389 -5.08 -20.12 -4.77
N LYS A 390 -4.13 -19.22 -5.04
CA LYS A 390 -3.48 -18.44 -3.98
C LYS A 390 -2.96 -17.08 -4.41
N LEU A 391 -3.08 -16.10 -3.52
CA LEU A 391 -2.37 -14.83 -3.56
C LEU A 391 -1.45 -14.73 -2.35
N ILE A 392 -0.15 -14.66 -2.60
CA ILE A 392 0.89 -14.52 -1.57
C ILE A 392 1.69 -13.25 -1.82
N ASN A 393 1.78 -12.38 -0.82
CA ASN A 393 2.72 -11.25 -0.82
C ASN A 393 3.64 -11.33 0.39
N THR A 394 4.94 -11.27 0.19
CA THR A 394 5.94 -11.11 1.26
C THR A 394 6.92 -9.96 0.99
N GLY A 395 6.91 -9.40 -0.22
CA GLY A 395 7.73 -8.25 -0.58
C GLY A 395 7.16 -6.94 -0.01
N ASN A 396 8.03 -5.94 0.15
CA ASN A 396 7.61 -4.62 0.60
C ASN A 396 6.95 -3.85 -0.55
N LEU A 397 5.84 -3.18 -0.27
CA LEU A 397 5.11 -2.33 -1.21
C LEU A 397 5.20 -0.88 -0.72
N ASN A 398 5.78 0.00 -1.54
CA ASN A 398 6.00 1.40 -1.19
C ASN A 398 5.32 2.33 -2.20
N SER A 399 4.50 3.26 -1.70
CA SER A 399 3.88 4.35 -2.44
C SER A 399 3.91 5.66 -1.64
N ASN A 400 5.07 5.99 -1.07
CA ASN A 400 5.22 7.22 -0.29
C ASN A 400 5.25 8.48 -1.17
N GLY A 401 4.88 9.61 -0.58
CA GLY A 401 5.01 10.93 -1.21
C GLY A 401 6.46 11.39 -1.36
N GLY A 402 6.70 12.23 -2.37
CA GLY A 402 8.02 12.77 -2.70
C GLY A 402 8.42 14.00 -1.87
N ALA A 403 9.72 14.31 -1.88
CA ALA A 403 10.24 15.46 -1.14
C ALA A 403 9.88 16.79 -1.82
N PRO A 404 9.60 17.87 -1.08
CA PRO A 404 9.51 19.21 -1.65
C PRO A 404 10.89 19.88 -1.73
N ALA A 405 10.95 20.99 -2.47
CA ALA A 405 12.07 21.92 -2.39
C ALA A 405 11.90 22.83 -1.18
N GLY A 406 12.97 23.12 -0.44
CA GLY A 406 12.94 24.08 0.67
C GLY A 406 11.79 23.83 1.64
N SER A 407 11.03 24.89 1.95
CA SER A 407 9.87 24.83 2.86
C SER A 407 8.56 24.47 2.17
N TYR A 408 8.49 24.14 0.87
CA TYR A 408 7.22 23.81 0.23
C TYR A 408 6.56 22.55 0.84
N ALA A 409 5.27 22.33 0.54
CA ALA A 409 4.51 21.19 1.07
C ALA A 409 5.03 19.84 0.57
N GLY A 410 5.15 18.85 1.46
CA GLY A 410 5.52 17.48 1.12
C GLY A 410 4.52 16.80 0.19
N GLY A 411 4.98 15.82 -0.60
CA GLY A 411 4.12 15.01 -1.45
C GLY A 411 3.23 14.07 -0.64
N GLU A 412 2.05 13.74 -1.19
CA GLU A 412 1.08 12.85 -0.56
C GLU A 412 1.41 11.37 -0.84
N GLY A 413 1.05 10.47 0.08
CA GLY A 413 1.11 9.03 -0.14
C GLY A 413 0.10 8.57 -1.21
N GLY A 414 0.43 7.50 -1.92
CA GLY A 414 -0.38 6.94 -2.99
C GLY A 414 -1.28 5.77 -2.54
N ASN A 415 -1.54 4.83 -3.43
CA ASN A 415 -2.46 3.71 -3.20
C ASN A 415 -1.76 2.35 -3.26
N ILE A 416 -2.04 1.49 -2.28
CA ILE A 416 -1.70 0.06 -2.32
C ILE A 416 -3.00 -0.74 -2.25
N SER A 417 -3.22 -1.66 -3.20
CA SER A 417 -4.42 -2.48 -3.28
C SER A 417 -4.06 -3.95 -3.52
N ILE A 418 -4.45 -4.82 -2.60
CA ILE A 418 -4.34 -6.27 -2.73
C ILE A 418 -5.76 -6.82 -2.73
N TYR A 419 -6.19 -7.42 -3.84
CA TYR A 419 -7.59 -7.82 -3.99
C TYR A 419 -7.74 -9.20 -4.63
N VAL A 420 -8.63 -10.00 -4.06
CA VAL A 420 -9.01 -11.32 -4.55
C VAL A 420 -10.52 -11.36 -4.79
N SER A 421 -10.94 -11.72 -6.01
CA SER A 421 -12.34 -12.01 -6.35
C SER A 421 -12.47 -13.49 -6.68
N GLU A 422 -13.14 -14.24 -5.81
CA GLU A 422 -13.49 -15.65 -6.06
C GLU A 422 -14.88 -15.79 -6.67
N SER A 423 -15.79 -14.87 -6.34
CA SER A 423 -17.17 -14.88 -6.76
C SER A 423 -17.83 -13.51 -6.67
N GLU A 424 -18.87 -13.31 -7.49
CA GLU A 424 -19.81 -12.21 -7.36
C GLU A 424 -20.85 -12.56 -6.26
N TYR A 425 -20.92 -11.71 -5.23
CA TYR A 425 -21.83 -11.83 -4.08
C TYR A 425 -21.83 -13.21 -3.38
N GLY A 426 -20.70 -13.93 -3.37
CA GLY A 426 -20.59 -15.24 -2.73
C GLY A 426 -21.20 -16.42 -3.50
N ALA A 427 -21.99 -16.17 -4.56
CA ALA A 427 -22.80 -17.18 -5.23
C ALA A 427 -22.37 -17.48 -6.68
N GLU A 428 -21.87 -16.48 -7.42
CA GLU A 428 -21.49 -16.62 -8.82
C GLU A 428 -19.96 -16.64 -8.94
N GLY A 429 -19.34 -17.82 -8.87
CA GLY A 429 -17.87 -17.93 -8.91
C GLY A 429 -17.36 -19.37 -9.00
N THR A 430 -16.05 -19.52 -8.77
CA THR A 430 -15.42 -20.86 -8.82
C THR A 430 -15.75 -21.69 -7.58
N ALA A 431 -15.60 -23.02 -7.71
CA ALA A 431 -15.73 -23.94 -6.59
C ALA A 431 -14.45 -24.07 -5.75
N HIS A 432 -13.43 -23.24 -5.99
CA HIS A 432 -12.10 -23.36 -5.40
C HIS A 432 -11.75 -22.10 -4.60
N PRO A 433 -11.91 -22.13 -3.27
CA PRO A 433 -11.49 -21.03 -2.39
C PRO A 433 -10.01 -20.68 -2.55
N ALA A 434 -9.68 -19.39 -2.53
CA ALA A 434 -8.30 -18.91 -2.63
C ALA A 434 -7.66 -18.73 -1.25
N MET A 435 -6.42 -19.18 -1.14
CA MET A 435 -5.56 -18.85 0.00
C MET A 435 -4.97 -17.46 -0.19
N VAL A 436 -5.17 -16.58 0.80
CA VAL A 436 -4.59 -15.24 0.80
C VAL A 436 -3.66 -15.12 2.00
N ALA A 437 -2.37 -14.87 1.76
CA ALA A 437 -1.40 -14.64 2.82
C ALA A 437 -0.48 -13.47 2.49
N ILE A 438 -0.45 -12.46 3.37
CA ILE A 438 0.21 -11.18 3.15
C ILE A 438 1.14 -10.89 4.34
N SER A 439 2.38 -10.56 4.03
CA SER A 439 3.39 -9.97 4.91
C SER A 439 4.23 -8.96 4.11
N GLY A 440 5.32 -8.46 4.70
CA GLY A 440 6.13 -7.39 4.14
C GLY A 440 5.56 -6.02 4.51
N SER A 441 6.39 -4.97 4.56
CA SER A 441 5.89 -3.64 4.92
C SER A 441 5.09 -3.03 3.77
N LEU A 442 3.93 -2.45 4.11
CA LEU A 442 3.07 -1.71 3.19
C LEU A 442 3.10 -0.24 3.62
N THR A 443 3.67 0.65 2.80
CA THR A 443 3.82 2.07 3.14
C THR A 443 3.25 2.97 2.06
N ALA A 444 2.30 3.81 2.45
CA ALA A 444 1.74 4.91 1.65
C ALA A 444 1.77 6.19 2.50
N ASP A 445 2.93 6.48 3.08
CA ASP A 445 3.10 7.63 3.97
C ASP A 445 3.22 8.94 3.17
N GLY A 446 2.70 10.02 3.73
CA GLY A 446 3.00 11.36 3.26
C GLY A 446 4.44 11.76 3.58
N TYR A 447 5.03 12.64 2.78
CA TYR A 447 6.41 13.05 2.98
C TYR A 447 6.59 13.82 4.30
N SER A 448 7.62 13.45 5.05
CA SER A 448 7.96 14.06 6.34
C SER A 448 9.41 14.51 6.40
N SER A 449 9.66 15.72 6.89
CA SER A 449 11.00 16.24 7.18
C SER A 449 10.91 17.46 8.11
N ASP A 450 11.95 17.69 8.91
CA ASP A 450 12.08 18.86 9.80
C ASP A 450 12.26 20.20 9.06
N ALA A 451 12.27 20.20 7.72
CA ALA A 451 12.46 21.40 6.90
C ALA A 451 11.20 21.83 6.11
N VAL A 452 10.16 21.02 6.12
CA VAL A 452 8.96 21.17 5.28
C VAL A 452 7.94 22.04 5.99
N GLU A 453 7.32 23.03 5.33
CA GLU A 453 6.28 23.87 5.97
C GLU A 453 5.01 23.07 6.26
N ILE A 454 4.54 22.30 5.28
CA ILE A 454 3.31 21.49 5.37
C ILE A 454 3.66 20.04 5.05
N GLY A 455 3.53 19.14 6.03
CA GLY A 455 3.77 17.72 5.82
C GLY A 455 2.79 17.09 4.82
N GLY A 456 3.23 16.06 4.08
CA GLY A 456 2.37 15.39 3.09
C GLY A 456 1.27 14.55 3.74
N GLU A 457 0.12 14.39 3.09
CA GLU A 457 -0.95 13.52 3.58
C GLU A 457 -0.62 12.03 3.36
N GLY A 458 -1.09 11.15 4.25
CA GLY A 458 -1.03 9.71 4.08
C GLY A 458 -2.01 9.21 3.02
N GLY A 459 -1.64 8.14 2.32
CA GLY A 459 -2.41 7.54 1.23
C GLY A 459 -3.41 6.47 1.68
N SER A 460 -3.72 5.52 0.80
CA SER A 460 -4.71 4.48 1.08
C SER A 460 -4.16 3.07 0.84
N ILE A 461 -4.39 2.17 1.80
CA ILE A 461 -4.03 0.76 1.71
C ILE A 461 -5.30 -0.09 1.84
N TYR A 462 -5.60 -0.90 0.83
CA TYR A 462 -6.76 -1.78 0.80
C TYR A 462 -6.36 -3.24 0.59
N ILE A 463 -6.82 -4.12 1.47
CA ILE A 463 -6.70 -5.57 1.35
C ILE A 463 -8.11 -6.14 1.34
N GLY A 464 -8.53 -6.81 0.27
CA GLY A 464 -9.89 -7.34 0.16
C GLY A 464 -9.95 -8.75 -0.42
N GLN A 465 -10.86 -9.57 0.09
CA GLN A 465 -11.18 -10.87 -0.48
C GLN A 465 -12.69 -11.09 -0.54
N ASP A 466 -13.23 -11.16 -1.75
CA ASP A 466 -14.61 -11.58 -1.98
C ASP A 466 -14.61 -13.09 -2.20
N SER A 467 -14.88 -13.83 -1.11
CA SER A 467 -14.77 -15.28 -1.08
C SER A 467 -16.00 -15.94 -1.73
N THR A 468 -15.91 -17.24 -2.01
CA THR A 468 -17.10 -18.07 -2.31
C THR A 468 -17.81 -18.51 -1.03
N VAL A 469 -19.13 -18.74 -1.08
CA VAL A 469 -19.96 -19.21 0.05
C VAL A 469 -19.45 -20.50 0.71
N ILE A 470 -18.72 -21.32 -0.03
CA ILE A 470 -18.14 -22.58 0.47
C ILE A 470 -16.72 -22.42 1.03
N SER A 471 -16.18 -21.19 1.06
CA SER A 471 -14.82 -20.91 1.49
C SER A 471 -14.68 -21.09 3.00
N GLU A 472 -13.90 -22.08 3.41
CA GLU A 472 -13.42 -22.24 4.78
C GLU A 472 -11.95 -21.80 4.92
N VAL A 473 -11.40 -21.14 3.90
CA VAL A 473 -9.98 -20.76 3.86
C VAL A 473 -9.78 -19.38 4.49
N ASP A 474 -8.86 -19.33 5.44
CA ASP A 474 -8.49 -18.11 6.16
C ASP A 474 -7.76 -17.11 5.24
N THR A 475 -8.04 -15.83 5.46
CA THR A 475 -7.26 -14.70 4.94
C THR A 475 -6.24 -14.29 6.00
N GLN A 476 -4.96 -14.41 5.69
CA GLN A 476 -3.87 -14.26 6.66
C GLN A 476 -3.03 -13.02 6.40
N ILE A 477 -3.13 -12.02 7.26
CA ILE A 477 -2.34 -10.79 7.23
C ILE A 477 -1.39 -10.84 8.43
N VAL A 478 -0.18 -11.32 8.21
CA VAL A 478 0.68 -11.83 9.28
C VAL A 478 2.06 -11.17 9.27
N GLY A 479 2.71 -11.20 10.44
CA GLY A 479 4.03 -10.62 10.63
C GLY A 479 4.01 -9.11 10.91
N TYR A 480 2.85 -8.54 11.27
CA TYR A 480 2.65 -7.10 11.43
C TYR A 480 2.68 -6.67 12.89
N THR A 481 3.60 -5.76 13.20
CA THR A 481 3.72 -5.14 14.52
C THR A 481 2.70 -4.02 14.73
N GLU A 482 2.45 -3.23 13.69
CA GLU A 482 1.49 -2.12 13.74
C GLU A 482 0.77 -1.87 12.41
N ILE A 483 -0.45 -1.34 12.53
CA ILE A 483 -1.19 -0.60 11.50
C ILE A 483 -1.26 0.85 11.96
N ASN A 484 -0.78 1.80 11.15
CA ASN A 484 -0.60 3.18 11.58
C ASN A 484 -1.07 4.21 10.54
N THR A 485 -2.05 5.01 10.92
CA THR A 485 -2.67 6.09 10.15
C THR A 485 -2.65 7.42 10.92
N SER A 486 -1.63 7.61 11.76
CA SER A 486 -1.49 8.82 12.57
C SER A 486 -1.28 10.06 11.70
N GLY A 487 -1.75 11.21 12.18
CA GLY A 487 -1.45 12.50 11.58
C GLY A 487 -0.05 12.99 11.93
N GLY A 488 0.52 13.86 11.08
CA GLY A 488 1.83 14.47 11.30
C GLY A 488 1.80 15.58 12.35
N SER A 489 2.90 15.77 13.08
CA SER A 489 3.05 16.86 14.05
C SER A 489 3.63 18.13 13.42
N SER A 490 3.43 19.28 14.06
CA SER A 490 3.92 20.56 13.54
C SER A 490 4.08 21.67 14.59
N GLY A 491 4.44 22.88 14.12
CA GLY A 491 4.58 24.08 14.93
C GLY A 491 3.28 24.88 15.14
N ALA A 492 2.24 24.72 14.32
CA ALA A 492 0.95 25.42 14.49
C ALA A 492 -0.25 24.46 14.49
N GLU A 493 -0.39 23.61 13.47
CA GLU A 493 -1.55 22.73 13.32
C GLU A 493 -1.14 21.27 13.11
N GLY A 494 -1.45 20.41 14.09
CA GLY A 494 -1.24 18.98 13.97
C GLY A 494 -2.21 18.35 12.96
N GLY A 495 -1.70 17.44 12.14
CA GLY A 495 -2.50 16.71 11.16
C GLY A 495 -3.51 15.78 11.83
N TYR A 496 -4.69 15.65 11.22
CA TYR A 496 -5.71 14.71 11.70
C TYR A 496 -5.27 13.29 11.41
N ALA A 497 -5.56 12.35 12.31
CA ALA A 497 -5.39 10.94 11.99
C ALA A 497 -6.47 10.46 11.02
N GLY A 498 -6.13 9.41 10.27
CA GLY A 498 -7.06 8.74 9.37
C GLY A 498 -7.78 7.56 10.02
N GLY A 499 -7.98 6.50 9.26
CA GLY A 499 -8.91 5.42 9.61
C GLY A 499 -8.35 4.02 9.44
N VAL A 500 -8.77 3.10 10.31
CA VAL A 500 -8.52 1.67 10.15
C VAL A 500 -9.86 0.93 10.20
N ASP A 501 -10.21 0.27 9.10
CA ASP A 501 -11.39 -0.58 8.97
C ASP A 501 -10.94 -2.03 8.77
N VAL A 502 -11.37 -2.93 9.65
CA VAL A 502 -11.21 -4.38 9.49
C VAL A 502 -12.59 -5.01 9.53
N SER A 503 -13.09 -5.46 8.39
CA SER A 503 -14.49 -5.85 8.25
C SER A 503 -14.73 -7.15 7.50
N SER A 504 -15.89 -7.73 7.77
CA SER A 504 -16.40 -8.91 7.10
C SER A 504 -17.92 -8.84 7.01
N TYR A 505 -18.46 -9.19 5.85
CA TYR A 505 -19.87 -9.04 5.54
C TYR A 505 -20.46 -10.31 4.95
N SER A 506 -21.71 -10.59 5.34
CA SER A 506 -22.58 -11.54 4.64
C SER A 506 -23.22 -10.89 3.41
N ASN A 507 -23.63 -11.68 2.41
CA ASN A 507 -24.21 -11.18 1.16
C ASN A 507 -25.71 -10.86 1.20
N TYR A 508 -26.34 -10.83 2.39
CA TYR A 508 -27.79 -10.76 2.45
C TYR A 508 -28.36 -9.37 2.10
N GLU A 509 -27.56 -8.30 2.21
CA GLU A 509 -27.96 -6.96 1.75
C GLU A 509 -27.83 -6.78 0.23
N ASP A 510 -27.20 -7.73 -0.46
CA ASP A 510 -27.04 -7.71 -1.91
C ASP A 510 -28.31 -8.27 -2.58
N ASP A 511 -29.11 -7.39 -3.18
CA ASP A 511 -30.40 -7.72 -3.83
C ASP A 511 -30.28 -8.83 -4.91
N ASP A 512 -29.08 -9.06 -5.44
CA ASP A 512 -28.77 -10.03 -6.48
C ASP A 512 -28.24 -11.37 -5.93
N ALA A 513 -28.08 -11.52 -4.60
CA ALA A 513 -27.58 -12.75 -3.99
C ALA A 513 -28.56 -13.94 -4.14
N LEU A 514 -28.09 -15.03 -4.77
CA LEU A 514 -28.91 -16.23 -5.02
C LEU A 514 -28.91 -17.25 -3.86
N ILE A 515 -27.85 -17.26 -3.05
CA ILE A 515 -27.61 -18.18 -1.94
C ILE A 515 -26.99 -17.38 -0.80
N TYR A 516 -27.39 -17.65 0.45
CA TYR A 516 -26.79 -16.98 1.61
C TYR A 516 -25.32 -17.34 1.77
N ALA A 517 -24.45 -16.32 1.85
CA ALA A 517 -23.03 -16.44 2.14
C ALA A 517 -22.71 -15.78 3.50
N PRO A 518 -21.97 -16.48 4.38
CA PRO A 518 -21.72 -16.02 5.73
C PRO A 518 -20.73 -14.84 5.78
N ALA A 519 -20.78 -14.08 6.86
CA ALA A 519 -19.67 -13.25 7.30
C ALA A 519 -18.61 -14.11 8.00
N SER A 520 -17.35 -13.74 7.84
CA SER A 520 -16.18 -14.39 8.43
C SER A 520 -15.92 -13.89 9.86
N PRO A 521 -15.47 -14.75 10.78
CA PRO A 521 -14.89 -14.31 12.04
C PRO A 521 -13.66 -13.42 11.80
N ILE A 522 -13.44 -12.44 12.68
CA ILE A 522 -12.27 -11.55 12.64
C ILE A 522 -11.42 -11.79 13.89
N VAL A 523 -10.13 -12.05 13.69
CA VAL A 523 -9.16 -12.18 14.79
C VAL A 523 -7.95 -11.28 14.53
N ILE A 524 -7.72 -10.34 15.44
CA ILE A 524 -6.56 -9.46 15.45
C ILE A 524 -5.70 -9.77 16.68
N SER A 525 -4.46 -10.20 16.47
CA SER A 525 -3.62 -10.74 17.53
C SER A 525 -2.24 -10.10 17.66
N ASP A 526 -2.00 -9.48 18.82
CA ASP A 526 -0.74 -8.82 19.20
C ASP A 526 -0.28 -7.73 18.21
N THR A 527 -1.19 -7.13 17.44
CA THR A 527 -0.90 -6.05 16.48
C THR A 527 -1.42 -4.71 17.01
N ALA A 528 -0.57 -3.69 17.04
CA ALA A 528 -0.97 -2.35 17.45
C ALA A 528 -1.74 -1.64 16.32
N ILE A 529 -2.79 -0.89 16.66
CA ILE A 529 -3.52 -0.03 15.73
C ILE A 529 -3.41 1.41 16.22
N ILE A 530 -2.78 2.28 15.44
CA ILE A 530 -2.47 3.66 15.85
C ILE A 530 -3.05 4.63 14.82
N ALA A 531 -4.10 5.34 15.20
CA ALA A 531 -4.69 6.43 14.44
C ALA A 531 -4.76 7.68 15.33
N SER A 532 -3.60 8.14 15.82
CA SER A 532 -3.50 9.27 16.75
C SER A 532 -3.22 10.58 16.01
N GLY A 533 -3.88 11.66 16.42
CA GLY A 533 -3.69 12.97 15.81
C GLY A 533 -2.32 13.57 16.11
N GLY A 534 -1.81 14.35 15.17
CA GLY A 534 -0.52 15.04 15.32
C GLY A 534 -0.57 16.16 16.35
N SER A 535 0.55 16.45 17.02
CA SER A 535 0.60 17.53 18.01
C SER A 535 1.13 18.83 17.40
N ALA A 536 0.64 19.97 17.92
CA ALA A 536 1.20 21.29 17.68
C ALA A 536 2.17 21.66 18.82
N THR A 537 3.41 21.98 18.48
CA THR A 537 4.47 22.32 19.44
C THR A 537 5.12 23.63 19.04
N TYR A 538 4.94 24.66 19.87
CA TYR A 538 5.53 25.96 19.64
C TYR A 538 7.06 25.91 19.70
N GLU A 539 7.70 26.44 18.67
CA GLU A 539 9.13 26.73 18.64
C GLU A 539 9.36 28.18 18.22
N GLU A 540 10.06 28.97 19.05
CA GLU A 540 10.21 30.44 18.86
C GLU A 540 10.76 30.81 17.48
N THR A 541 11.75 30.05 16.97
CA THR A 541 12.36 30.34 15.66
C THR A 541 11.37 30.15 14.51
N THR A 542 10.65 29.03 14.51
CA THR A 542 9.62 28.69 13.52
C THR A 542 8.42 29.63 13.63
N ALA A 543 8.02 29.95 14.87
CA ALA A 543 6.89 30.83 15.11
C ALA A 543 7.13 32.26 14.64
N ASP A 544 8.32 32.82 14.86
CA ASP A 544 8.69 34.15 14.35
C ASP A 544 8.74 34.18 12.82
N GLU A 545 9.14 33.08 12.18
CA GLU A 545 9.21 32.95 10.73
C GLU A 545 7.82 32.96 10.09
N PHE A 546 6.89 32.15 10.62
CA PHE A 546 5.56 31.96 10.04
C PHE A 546 4.45 32.79 10.70
N GLY A 547 4.76 33.56 11.75
CA GLY A 547 3.78 34.37 12.49
C GLY A 547 2.79 33.51 13.27
N ILE A 548 3.28 32.42 13.89
CA ILE A 548 2.43 31.48 14.64
C ILE A 548 2.06 32.11 15.98
N GLU A 549 0.76 32.38 16.15
CA GLU A 549 0.19 32.98 17.36
C GLU A 549 -0.79 32.04 18.09
N SER A 550 -0.92 30.77 17.69
CA SER A 550 -1.68 29.74 18.42
C SER A 550 -1.35 28.34 17.91
N GLY A 551 -1.67 27.32 18.72
CA GLY A 551 -1.50 25.91 18.32
C GLY A 551 -2.78 25.10 18.39
N ASN A 552 -3.03 24.28 17.38
CA ASN A 552 -4.15 23.34 17.29
C ASN A 552 -3.63 21.92 17.17
N GLY A 553 -3.98 21.04 18.11
CA GLY A 553 -3.74 19.61 17.93
C GLY A 553 -4.57 19.03 16.78
N GLY A 554 -4.16 17.88 16.25
CA GLY A 554 -4.92 17.11 15.27
C GLY A 554 -5.90 16.13 15.92
N TYR A 555 -7.08 15.92 15.35
CA TYR A 555 -8.05 14.96 15.89
C TYR A 555 -7.55 13.52 15.81
N GLY A 556 -7.90 12.73 16.82
CA GLY A 556 -7.76 11.27 16.77
C GLY A 556 -8.68 10.66 15.71
N GLY A 557 -8.26 9.52 15.16
CA GLY A 557 -8.89 8.87 14.02
C GLY A 557 -10.01 7.91 14.41
N TYR A 558 -10.31 6.97 13.53
CA TYR A 558 -11.28 5.91 13.83
C TYR A 558 -10.67 4.51 13.64
N VAL A 559 -11.11 3.58 14.47
CA VAL A 559 -10.88 2.14 14.32
C VAL A 559 -12.22 1.44 14.33
N TYR A 560 -12.54 0.76 13.23
CA TYR A 560 -13.79 0.01 13.05
C TYR A 560 -13.47 -1.46 12.79
N LEU A 561 -13.92 -2.33 13.69
CA LEU A 561 -13.77 -3.78 13.60
C LEU A 561 -15.17 -4.38 13.46
N ALA A 562 -15.49 -5.06 12.36
CA ALA A 562 -16.86 -5.51 12.13
C ALA A 562 -17.00 -6.86 11.44
N SER A 563 -17.57 -7.85 12.11
CA SER A 563 -18.07 -9.07 11.49
C SER A 563 -19.60 -9.02 11.49
N ASP A 564 -20.19 -8.64 10.35
CA ASP A 564 -21.62 -8.34 10.23
C ASP A 564 -22.38 -9.36 9.37
N ALA A 565 -23.24 -10.11 10.06
CA ALA A 565 -24.19 -11.03 9.47
C ALA A 565 -25.62 -10.51 9.63
N THR A 566 -26.27 -10.23 8.49
CA THR A 566 -27.63 -9.66 8.45
C THR A 566 -28.70 -10.64 8.95
N VAL A 567 -28.42 -11.96 8.94
CA VAL A 567 -29.32 -13.01 9.46
C VAL A 567 -28.59 -13.86 10.51
N PRO A 568 -28.51 -13.39 11.77
CA PRO A 568 -27.70 -14.03 12.81
C PRO A 568 -28.04 -15.52 13.03
N ALA A 569 -29.34 -15.85 13.07
CA ALA A 569 -29.76 -17.23 13.31
C ALA A 569 -29.32 -18.22 12.22
N LEU A 570 -29.19 -17.77 10.97
CA LEU A 570 -28.71 -18.60 9.87
C LEU A 570 -27.18 -18.69 9.87
N GLN A 571 -26.51 -17.56 10.12
CA GLN A 571 -25.06 -17.48 10.27
C GLN A 571 -24.53 -18.47 11.31
N ALA A 572 -25.14 -18.51 12.49
CA ALA A 572 -24.74 -19.39 13.60
C ALA A 572 -24.84 -20.90 13.27
N GLU A 573 -25.57 -21.30 12.22
CA GLU A 573 -25.58 -22.70 11.74
C GLU A 573 -24.35 -23.04 10.90
N ILE A 574 -23.60 -22.02 10.43
CA ILE A 574 -22.41 -22.15 9.58
C ILE A 574 -21.15 -21.83 10.39
N VAL A 575 -21.02 -20.60 10.89
CA VAL A 575 -19.88 -20.12 11.68
C VAL A 575 -20.29 -18.89 12.48
N ASP A 576 -19.72 -18.68 13.66
CA ASP A 576 -20.01 -17.50 14.48
C ASP A 576 -19.28 -16.26 13.92
N ALA A 577 -20.05 -15.29 13.43
CA ALA A 577 -19.55 -13.96 13.03
C ALA A 577 -19.14 -13.16 14.29
N THR A 578 -17.87 -13.28 14.68
CA THR A 578 -17.27 -12.73 15.92
C THR A 578 -16.14 -11.77 15.61
N VAL A 579 -15.81 -10.90 16.57
CA VAL A 579 -14.62 -10.05 16.55
C VAL A 579 -13.80 -10.32 17.80
N GLU A 580 -12.54 -10.70 17.63
CA GLU A 580 -11.56 -10.85 18.70
C GLU A 580 -10.36 -9.94 18.45
N TYR A 581 -10.02 -9.11 19.43
CA TYR A 581 -8.88 -8.21 19.39
C TYR A 581 -7.99 -8.39 20.62
N THR A 582 -6.69 -8.53 20.39
CA THR A 582 -5.66 -8.44 21.45
C THR A 582 -4.54 -7.50 20.98
N GLY A 583 -4.18 -6.51 21.80
CA GLY A 583 -3.09 -5.58 21.45
C GLY A 583 -3.22 -4.19 22.07
N THR A 584 -2.79 -3.18 21.32
CA THR A 584 -2.94 -1.77 21.68
C THR A 584 -3.66 -0.99 20.58
N ILE A 585 -4.76 -0.32 20.92
CA ILE A 585 -5.40 0.67 20.05
C ILE A 585 -5.15 2.07 20.62
N SER A 586 -4.67 2.99 19.79
CA SER A 586 -4.48 4.40 20.14
C SER A 586 -5.10 5.31 19.10
N VAL A 587 -6.19 5.97 19.48
CA VAL A 587 -6.86 7.03 18.70
C VAL A 587 -6.81 8.36 19.48
N ASP A 588 -5.70 8.61 20.17
CA ASP A 588 -5.51 9.84 20.97
C ASP A 588 -5.54 11.10 20.07
N GLY A 589 -6.09 12.19 20.61
CA GLY A 589 -6.01 13.50 19.99
C GLY A 589 -4.69 14.20 20.28
N GLY A 590 -4.26 15.06 19.35
CA GLY A 590 -3.02 15.80 19.41
C GLY A 590 -3.03 16.90 20.47
N ASN A 591 -1.87 17.15 21.08
CA ASN A 591 -1.70 18.22 22.06
C ASN A 591 -1.35 19.55 21.38
N ALA A 592 -1.59 20.66 22.08
CA ALA A 592 -1.04 21.98 21.77
C ALA A 592 -0.14 22.44 22.94
N SER A 593 1.16 22.57 22.70
CA SER A 593 2.14 22.84 23.77
C SER A 593 3.13 23.95 23.44
N GLY A 594 3.60 24.67 24.45
CA GLY A 594 4.59 25.76 24.30
C GLY A 594 4.02 27.13 23.87
N PHE A 595 2.70 27.30 23.80
CA PHE A 595 2.07 28.54 23.35
C PHE A 595 1.77 29.52 24.50
N GLU A 596 2.58 29.53 25.57
CA GLU A 596 2.26 30.30 26.78
C GLU A 596 2.20 31.82 26.53
N ALA A 597 2.81 32.31 25.45
CA ALA A 597 2.83 33.70 25.04
C ALA A 597 1.58 34.15 24.25
N PHE A 598 0.71 33.23 23.83
CA PHE A 598 -0.39 33.53 22.91
C PHE A 598 -1.76 33.02 23.37
N ASP A 599 -2.80 33.36 22.60
CA ASP A 599 -4.20 33.04 22.88
C ASP A 599 -4.71 31.92 21.96
N GLY A 600 -5.76 31.21 22.37
CA GLY A 600 -6.56 30.35 21.47
C GLY A 600 -5.99 28.96 21.21
N SER A 601 -4.94 28.53 21.92
CA SER A 601 -4.37 27.20 21.71
C SER A 601 -5.29 26.11 22.24
N THR A 602 -5.47 25.07 21.43
CA THR A 602 -6.51 24.06 21.61
C THR A 602 -5.93 22.67 21.36
N GLY A 603 -6.07 21.76 22.31
CA GLY A 603 -5.86 20.34 22.03
C GLY A 603 -7.00 19.79 21.16
N ALA A 604 -6.83 18.62 20.55
CA ALA A 604 -7.89 18.02 19.73
C ALA A 604 -8.48 16.75 20.33
N SER A 605 -9.72 16.45 19.99
CA SER A 605 -10.47 15.36 20.64
C SER A 605 -9.87 14.00 20.31
N GLY A 606 -10.02 13.08 21.26
CA GLY A 606 -9.78 11.66 21.00
C GLY A 606 -10.76 11.11 19.96
N GLY A 607 -10.35 10.03 19.30
CA GLY A 607 -11.07 9.38 18.23
C GLY A 607 -12.09 8.34 18.70
N THR A 608 -12.46 7.45 17.80
CA THR A 608 -13.49 6.42 18.06
C THR A 608 -12.96 5.02 17.81
N VAL A 609 -13.21 4.12 18.76
CA VAL A 609 -13.02 2.68 18.59
C VAL A 609 -14.40 2.03 18.58
N SER A 610 -14.72 1.30 17.52
CA SER A 610 -15.97 0.58 17.37
C SER A 610 -15.70 -0.88 17.01
N ALA A 611 -16.28 -1.80 17.77
CA ALA A 611 -16.22 -3.23 17.51
C ALA A 611 -17.64 -3.81 17.41
N TYR A 612 -17.93 -4.50 16.32
CA TYR A 612 -19.22 -5.10 16.04
C TYR A 612 -19.02 -6.56 15.65
N GLY A 613 -19.52 -7.49 16.45
CA GLY A 613 -19.52 -8.91 16.07
C GLY A 613 -20.90 -9.48 16.30
N THR A 614 -21.59 -9.89 15.23
CA THR A 614 -22.98 -10.36 15.33
C THR A 614 -23.20 -11.38 16.45
N HIS A 615 -22.28 -12.34 16.62
CA HIS A 615 -22.34 -13.43 17.60
C HIS A 615 -21.41 -13.24 18.81
N GLY A 616 -20.63 -12.15 18.84
CA GLY A 616 -19.77 -11.83 19.96
C GLY A 616 -18.65 -10.87 19.61
N ALA A 617 -18.23 -10.05 20.57
CA ALA A 617 -17.07 -9.18 20.43
C ALA A 617 -16.23 -9.22 21.72
N SER A 618 -14.93 -9.51 21.57
CA SER A 618 -13.94 -9.54 22.65
C SER A 618 -12.78 -8.59 22.36
N LEU A 619 -12.49 -7.67 23.30
CA LEU A 619 -11.36 -6.75 23.21
C LEU A 619 -10.46 -6.89 24.45
N GLU A 620 -9.19 -7.24 24.24
CA GLU A 620 -8.18 -7.33 25.29
C GLU A 620 -6.97 -6.42 25.02
N GLY A 621 -6.33 -5.94 26.10
CA GLY A 621 -5.08 -5.17 26.03
C GLY A 621 -5.20 -3.72 26.45
N THR A 622 -4.76 -2.77 25.63
CA THR A 622 -4.78 -1.33 25.95
C THR A 622 -5.55 -0.54 24.89
N LEU A 623 -6.47 0.33 25.32
CA LEU A 623 -7.28 1.17 24.44
C LEU A 623 -7.17 2.62 24.91
N THR A 624 -6.61 3.50 24.08
CA THR A 624 -6.50 4.94 24.37
C THR A 624 -7.22 5.78 23.32
N ALA A 625 -8.08 6.69 23.79
CA ALA A 625 -8.70 7.74 22.99
C ALA A 625 -8.79 9.01 23.86
N ASN A 626 -7.65 9.46 24.37
CA ASN A 626 -7.57 10.65 25.19
C ASN A 626 -7.69 11.91 24.35
N GLY A 627 -8.32 12.93 24.91
CA GLY A 627 -8.29 14.27 24.34
C GLY A 627 -6.93 14.93 24.54
N GLY A 628 -6.51 15.70 23.53
CA GLY A 628 -5.31 16.51 23.56
C GLY A 628 -5.39 17.65 24.58
N SER A 629 -4.28 17.90 25.26
CA SER A 629 -4.13 19.00 26.22
C SER A 629 -3.62 20.27 25.55
N ALA A 630 -4.00 21.42 26.11
CA ALA A 630 -3.44 22.73 25.76
C ALA A 630 -2.76 23.36 26.99
N SER A 631 -1.43 23.31 27.07
CA SER A 631 -0.71 23.76 28.27
C SER A 631 -0.39 25.26 28.24
N SER A 632 -0.60 25.96 29.36
CA SER A 632 -0.13 27.35 29.58
C SER A 632 0.76 27.46 30.84
N THR A 633 1.86 26.73 30.91
CA THR A 633 2.73 26.76 32.11
C THR A 633 3.32 28.15 32.39
N GLY A 634 2.78 28.89 33.37
CA GLY A 634 3.48 30.04 33.97
C GLY A 634 2.86 31.44 33.82
N ARG A 635 1.56 31.60 33.54
CA ARG A 635 0.88 32.90 33.71
C ARG A 635 0.00 32.94 34.95
N ASP A 636 0.44 33.74 35.92
CA ASP A 636 -0.29 34.00 37.18
C ASP A 636 -1.34 35.13 37.08
N GLU A 637 -1.49 35.80 35.93
CA GLU A 637 -2.32 37.00 35.83
C GLU A 637 -3.23 36.97 34.59
N ALA A 638 -4.54 36.87 34.85
CA ALA A 638 -5.55 37.37 33.93
C ALA A 638 -5.29 38.88 33.75
N ASN A 639 -4.66 39.27 32.64
CA ASN A 639 -4.38 40.68 32.38
C ASN A 639 -5.69 41.46 32.32
N GLU A 640 -5.70 42.64 32.96
CA GLU A 640 -6.88 43.48 33.24
C GLU A 640 -7.67 43.95 31.98
N ASP A 641 -7.25 43.62 30.76
CA ASP A 641 -7.87 44.07 29.49
C ASP A 641 -8.03 42.99 28.37
N GLY A 642 -7.71 41.69 28.56
CA GLY A 642 -7.77 40.71 27.46
C GLY A 642 -7.59 39.26 27.91
N GLN A 643 -8.67 38.48 27.83
CA GLN A 643 -8.73 37.07 28.25
C GLN A 643 -7.99 36.20 27.24
N THR A 644 -6.96 35.48 27.68
CA THR A 644 -6.35 34.38 26.93
C THR A 644 -7.05 33.08 27.33
N TYR A 645 -7.48 32.29 26.37
CA TYR A 645 -8.23 31.06 26.53
C TYR A 645 -7.48 29.86 25.92
N PHE A 646 -7.12 28.92 26.79
CA PHE A 646 -6.65 27.60 26.41
C PHE A 646 -7.77 26.57 26.57
N TYR A 647 -7.92 25.71 25.57
CA TYR A 647 -8.96 24.70 25.52
C TYR A 647 -8.34 23.31 25.48
N GLY A 648 -8.72 22.47 26.44
CA GLY A 648 -8.45 21.04 26.36
C GLY A 648 -9.41 20.44 25.34
N ALA A 649 -9.29 19.14 25.09
CA ALA A 649 -10.22 18.44 24.20
C ALA A 649 -10.95 17.30 24.88
N GLU A 650 -12.06 16.88 24.29
CA GLU A 650 -12.85 15.77 24.81
C GLU A 650 -12.11 14.45 24.66
N GLY A 651 -12.30 13.56 25.63
CA GLY A 651 -11.98 12.15 25.43
C GLY A 651 -12.86 11.56 24.32
N GLY A 652 -12.34 10.54 23.65
CA GLY A 652 -12.99 9.83 22.56
C GLY A 652 -14.05 8.84 23.01
N SER A 653 -14.32 7.84 22.17
CA SER A 653 -15.38 6.87 22.45
C SER A 653 -15.00 5.43 22.15
N LEU A 654 -15.58 4.51 22.92
CA LEU A 654 -15.53 3.07 22.72
C LEU A 654 -16.96 2.53 22.57
N PHE A 655 -17.27 1.94 21.43
CA PHE A 655 -18.54 1.27 21.18
C PHE A 655 -18.31 -0.20 20.87
N VAL A 656 -18.97 -1.09 21.61
CA VAL A 656 -18.88 -2.53 21.35
C VAL A 656 -20.28 -3.13 21.30
N ASN A 657 -20.58 -3.87 20.22
CA ASN A 657 -21.92 -4.38 19.96
C ASN A 657 -21.89 -5.85 19.52
N ALA A 658 -22.72 -6.67 20.16
CA ALA A 658 -22.99 -8.06 19.79
C ALA A 658 -24.50 -8.38 19.83
N PRO A 659 -25.25 -8.09 18.75
CA PRO A 659 -26.71 -8.20 18.75
C PRO A 659 -27.24 -9.62 19.00
N SER A 660 -26.46 -10.67 18.74
CA SER A 660 -26.80 -12.09 18.97
C SER A 660 -25.75 -12.82 19.80
N GLY A 661 -24.98 -12.10 20.61
CA GLY A 661 -23.85 -12.66 21.36
C GLY A 661 -23.52 -11.93 22.66
N ASP A 662 -22.31 -12.18 23.15
CA ASP A 662 -21.72 -11.56 24.33
C ASP A 662 -20.75 -10.43 23.92
N VAL A 663 -20.65 -9.40 24.76
CA VAL A 663 -19.59 -8.38 24.69
C VAL A 663 -18.66 -8.56 25.89
N ASP A 664 -17.37 -8.73 25.61
CA ASP A 664 -16.32 -8.83 26.63
C ASP A 664 -15.22 -7.80 26.34
N VAL A 665 -14.94 -6.91 27.28
CA VAL A 665 -13.85 -5.94 27.19
C VAL A 665 -12.97 -6.12 28.41
N ASP A 666 -11.84 -6.83 28.28
CA ASP A 666 -10.83 -7.01 29.33
C ASP A 666 -9.57 -6.19 29.00
N ALA A 667 -9.67 -4.87 29.16
CA ALA A 667 -8.66 -3.95 28.70
C ALA A 667 -8.38 -2.81 29.69
N SER A 668 -7.19 -2.24 29.57
CA SER A 668 -6.86 -0.93 30.14
C SER A 668 -7.39 0.16 29.20
N VAL A 669 -8.54 0.75 29.54
CA VAL A 669 -9.23 1.76 28.73
C VAL A 669 -8.98 3.17 29.29
N SER A 670 -8.49 4.08 28.45
CA SER A 670 -8.25 5.49 28.79
C SER A 670 -8.92 6.42 27.78
N LEU A 671 -9.97 7.11 28.21
CA LEU A 671 -10.73 8.09 27.44
C LEU A 671 -10.73 9.45 28.15
N ASN A 672 -9.58 9.83 28.72
CA ASN A 672 -9.49 11.05 29.53
C ASN A 672 -9.55 12.29 28.64
N ALA A 673 -10.19 13.35 29.13
CA ALA A 673 -10.11 14.63 28.46
C ALA A 673 -8.73 15.28 28.61
N GLY A 674 -8.42 16.17 27.68
CA GLY A 674 -7.25 17.02 27.73
C GLY A 674 -7.33 18.09 28.81
N ASN A 675 -6.18 18.36 29.42
CA ASN A 675 -6.05 19.44 30.40
C ASN A 675 -5.87 20.78 29.67
N ALA A 676 -6.30 21.87 30.31
CA ALA A 676 -6.02 23.22 29.83
C ALA A 676 -5.99 24.25 30.94
N ALA A 677 -5.74 25.51 30.61
CA ALA A 677 -5.75 26.58 31.62
C ALA A 677 -7.18 27.02 31.97
N ASN A 678 -8.00 27.28 30.95
CA ASN A 678 -9.31 27.91 31.12
C ASN A 678 -10.44 26.89 31.07
N TYR A 679 -10.54 26.14 29.97
CA TYR A 679 -11.65 25.25 29.71
C TYR A 679 -11.10 23.87 29.43
N ALA A 680 -11.18 23.02 30.45
CA ALA A 680 -10.91 21.62 30.27
C ALA A 680 -12.21 20.89 29.91
N MET A 681 -12.11 19.95 28.99
CA MET A 681 -13.27 19.32 28.35
C MET A 681 -13.64 17.99 29.02
N ASN A 682 -14.71 17.36 28.56
CA ASN A 682 -15.29 16.19 29.21
C ASN A 682 -14.51 14.91 28.88
N GLY A 683 -14.47 13.98 29.84
CA GLY A 683 -14.04 12.61 29.59
C GLY A 683 -14.96 11.93 28.57
N GLY A 684 -14.42 10.91 27.91
CA GLY A 684 -15.07 10.18 26.84
C GLY A 684 -16.18 9.23 27.28
N SER A 685 -16.68 8.44 26.33
CA SER A 685 -17.84 7.57 26.56
C SER A 685 -17.59 6.11 26.15
N ILE A 686 -18.19 5.18 26.90
CA ILE A 686 -18.18 3.75 26.60
C ILE A 686 -19.61 3.26 26.43
N GLY A 687 -19.92 2.60 25.32
CA GLY A 687 -21.20 1.96 25.07
C GLY A 687 -21.03 0.48 24.74
N LEU A 688 -21.53 -0.41 25.61
CA LEU A 688 -21.50 -1.86 25.43
C LEU A 688 -22.92 -2.38 25.24
N PHE A 689 -23.18 -3.09 24.14
CA PHE A 689 -24.52 -3.55 23.76
C PHE A 689 -24.48 -5.03 23.38
N ALA A 690 -25.26 -5.87 24.05
CA ALA A 690 -25.31 -7.30 23.78
C ALA A 690 -26.72 -7.87 23.96
N SER A 691 -27.04 -8.97 23.27
CA SER A 691 -28.22 -9.77 23.64
C SER A 691 -27.91 -10.78 24.75
N GLY A 692 -26.69 -11.32 24.75
CA GLY A 692 -26.10 -12.09 25.84
C GLY A 692 -25.66 -11.18 26.98
N SER A 693 -24.46 -11.37 27.49
CA SER A 693 -23.85 -10.63 28.59
C SER A 693 -23.02 -9.45 28.10
N THR A 694 -22.90 -8.42 28.94
CA THR A 694 -21.95 -7.32 28.75
C THR A 694 -20.95 -7.30 29.89
N ARG A 695 -19.66 -7.38 29.56
CA ARG A 695 -18.56 -7.37 30.53
C ARG A 695 -17.57 -6.26 30.23
N LEU A 696 -17.21 -5.53 31.27
CA LEU A 696 -16.17 -4.51 31.28
C LEU A 696 -15.21 -4.85 32.41
N GLU A 697 -14.17 -5.58 32.07
CA GLU A 697 -13.08 -6.05 32.91
C GLU A 697 -11.81 -5.20 32.63
N GLY A 698 -10.81 -5.27 33.51
CA GLY A 698 -9.63 -4.39 33.44
C GLY A 698 -9.80 -3.04 34.15
N SER A 699 -9.00 -2.03 33.76
CA SER A 699 -8.97 -0.70 34.38
C SER A 699 -9.52 0.35 33.44
N VAL A 700 -10.44 1.20 33.92
CA VAL A 700 -11.09 2.22 33.09
C VAL A 700 -10.88 3.61 33.66
N SER A 701 -10.35 4.52 32.85
CA SER A 701 -10.21 5.94 33.15
C SER A 701 -10.95 6.77 32.10
N SER A 702 -11.93 7.55 32.54
CA SER A 702 -12.61 8.55 31.71
C SER A 702 -12.83 9.80 32.56
N THR A 703 -11.74 10.51 32.83
CA THR A 703 -11.76 11.70 33.68
C THR A 703 -12.00 12.96 32.86
N GLY A 704 -12.71 13.92 33.45
CA GLY A 704 -12.73 15.27 32.92
C GLY A 704 -11.36 15.93 33.01
N GLY A 705 -11.02 16.75 32.03
CA GLY A 705 -9.74 17.44 32.00
C GLY A 705 -9.63 18.44 33.15
N ASN A 706 -8.40 18.69 33.61
CA ASN A 706 -8.14 19.69 34.64
C ASN A 706 -7.92 21.07 34.02
N ALA A 707 -8.63 22.06 34.57
CA ALA A 707 -8.38 23.48 34.41
C ALA A 707 -7.58 24.04 35.59
N ASP A 708 -6.94 25.21 35.40
CA ASP A 708 -6.23 25.90 36.48
C ASP A 708 -7.22 26.51 37.46
N ALA A 709 -7.33 25.93 38.66
CA ALA A 709 -8.25 26.37 39.70
C ALA A 709 -7.90 27.75 40.30
N SER A 710 -6.73 28.31 40.01
CA SER A 710 -6.35 29.67 40.41
C SER A 710 -6.91 30.75 39.49
N LEU A 711 -7.30 30.38 38.26
CA LEU A 711 -7.82 31.30 37.25
C LEU A 711 -9.33 31.48 37.41
N PHE A 712 -9.77 32.70 37.71
CA PHE A 712 -11.20 33.01 37.87
C PHE A 712 -12.00 32.69 36.61
N GLY A 713 -13.08 31.93 36.77
CA GLY A 713 -13.95 31.51 35.67
C GLY A 713 -13.45 30.29 34.89
N SER A 714 -12.33 29.67 35.29
CA SER A 714 -11.88 28.40 34.71
C SER A 714 -12.84 27.27 35.07
N VAL A 715 -13.01 26.32 34.14
CA VAL A 715 -13.97 25.22 34.26
C VAL A 715 -13.27 23.90 34.02
N GLY A 716 -13.29 23.03 35.02
CA GLY A 716 -12.88 21.64 34.91
C GLY A 716 -13.93 20.82 34.18
N GLY A 717 -13.48 19.82 33.40
CA GLY A 717 -14.35 18.98 32.60
C GLY A 717 -15.16 17.98 33.41
N PHE A 718 -16.27 17.51 32.85
CA PHE A 718 -17.04 16.43 33.46
C PHE A 718 -16.36 15.07 33.25
N GLY A 719 -16.52 14.17 34.23
CA GLY A 719 -16.15 12.76 34.04
C GLY A 719 -17.04 12.09 33.00
N GLY A 720 -16.51 11.06 32.35
CA GLY A 720 -17.17 10.36 31.26
C GLY A 720 -18.32 9.44 31.66
N GLN A 721 -18.98 8.87 30.66
CA GLN A 721 -20.17 8.04 30.85
C GLN A 721 -19.96 6.63 30.30
N ILE A 722 -20.36 5.62 31.08
CA ILE A 722 -20.36 4.23 30.66
C ILE A 722 -21.80 3.72 30.65
N TYR A 723 -22.20 3.16 29.51
CA TYR A 723 -23.51 2.56 29.31
C TYR A 723 -23.35 1.11 28.89
N MET A 724 -23.94 0.20 29.68
CA MET A 724 -23.97 -1.22 29.37
C MET A 724 -25.42 -1.66 29.21
N LEU A 725 -25.72 -2.33 28.10
CA LEU A 725 -27.05 -2.88 27.80
C LEU A 725 -26.95 -4.36 27.42
N SER A 726 -27.65 -5.19 28.17
CA SER A 726 -27.79 -6.61 27.94
C SER A 726 -29.28 -6.99 27.90
N ILE A 727 -29.73 -7.69 26.84
CA ILE A 727 -31.10 -8.23 26.79
C ILE A 727 -31.30 -9.33 27.84
N SER A 728 -30.25 -10.11 28.13
CA SER A 728 -30.27 -11.13 29.18
C SER A 728 -30.20 -10.57 30.60
N GLU A 729 -30.00 -9.26 30.73
CA GLU A 729 -29.78 -8.54 31.99
C GLU A 729 -28.53 -9.04 32.75
N ASP A 730 -27.54 -9.59 32.04
CA ASP A 730 -26.26 -10.07 32.59
C ASP A 730 -25.15 -9.02 32.39
N TYR A 731 -24.73 -8.42 33.50
CA TYR A 731 -23.76 -7.32 33.55
C TYR A 731 -22.61 -7.66 34.50
N ARG A 732 -21.39 -7.36 34.07
CA ARG A 732 -20.21 -7.39 34.93
C ARG A 732 -19.30 -6.19 34.65
N SER A 733 -19.07 -5.37 35.65
CA SER A 733 -18.20 -4.18 35.58
C SER A 733 -17.03 -4.30 36.57
N THR A 734 -15.93 -3.63 36.26
CA THR A 734 -14.73 -3.57 37.10
C THR A 734 -14.92 -2.63 38.31
N ASP A 735 -14.22 -2.91 39.41
CA ASP A 735 -14.10 -1.98 40.55
C ASP A 735 -13.02 -0.88 40.30
N ASP A 736 -12.16 -1.07 39.29
CA ASP A 736 -11.08 -0.14 38.94
C ASP A 736 -11.55 0.93 37.94
N LEU A 737 -12.49 1.77 38.41
CA LEU A 737 -13.15 2.83 37.65
C LEU A 737 -12.72 4.21 38.13
N THR A 738 -12.17 5.02 37.23
CA THR A 738 -11.85 6.44 37.47
C THR A 738 -12.70 7.34 36.57
N LEU A 739 -13.83 7.81 37.10
CA LEU A 739 -14.81 8.68 36.40
C LEU A 739 -14.90 10.08 37.04
N THR A 740 -13.80 10.60 37.56
CA THR A 740 -13.81 11.88 38.28
C THR A 740 -13.95 13.07 37.33
N GLY A 741 -14.62 14.13 37.80
CA GLY A 741 -14.57 15.43 37.13
C GLY A 741 -13.22 16.10 37.36
N GLY A 742 -12.84 16.98 36.45
CA GLY A 742 -11.59 17.73 36.53
C GLY A 742 -11.68 18.94 37.46
N THR A 743 -10.51 19.47 37.83
CA THR A 743 -10.38 20.66 38.68
C THR A 743 -10.59 21.96 37.90
N GLY A 744 -10.95 23.03 38.59
CA GLY A 744 -11.11 24.39 38.05
C GLY A 744 -11.70 25.32 39.11
N ASP A 745 -11.81 26.62 38.84
CA ASP A 745 -12.59 27.55 39.69
C ASP A 745 -14.04 27.07 39.81
N SER A 746 -14.57 26.54 38.70
CA SER A 746 -15.72 25.64 38.69
C SER A 746 -15.25 24.21 38.40
N ALA A 747 -15.26 23.35 39.41
CA ALA A 747 -14.93 21.93 39.23
C ALA A 747 -16.00 21.19 38.43
N GLY A 748 -15.57 20.22 37.63
CA GLY A 748 -16.47 19.33 36.91
C GLY A 748 -17.15 18.32 37.84
N THR A 749 -18.35 17.90 37.48
CA THR A 749 -19.02 16.77 38.10
C THR A 749 -18.39 15.45 37.67
N SER A 750 -18.37 14.47 38.57
CA SER A 750 -18.02 13.08 38.22
C SER A 750 -19.00 12.49 37.21
N GLY A 751 -18.49 11.56 36.42
CA GLY A 751 -19.23 10.74 35.48
C GLY A 751 -20.01 9.60 36.15
N GLY A 752 -20.52 8.65 35.36
CA GLY A 752 -21.33 7.55 35.87
C GLY A 752 -21.30 6.29 35.00
N LEU A 753 -21.69 5.18 35.62
CA LEU A 753 -21.87 3.87 35.01
C LEU A 753 -23.34 3.45 35.17
N ALA A 754 -23.98 3.11 34.06
CA ALA A 754 -25.35 2.62 34.02
C ALA A 754 -25.44 1.20 33.45
N HIS A 755 -26.24 0.36 34.11
CA HIS A 755 -26.66 -0.96 33.64
C HIS A 755 -28.12 -0.85 33.19
N GLY A 756 -28.35 -0.91 31.89
CA GLY A 756 -29.65 -0.63 31.28
C GLY A 756 -30.19 0.73 31.75
N ALA A 757 -31.37 0.74 32.38
CA ALA A 757 -31.98 1.97 32.89
C ALA A 757 -31.53 2.38 34.31
N GLU A 758 -30.70 1.57 34.97
CA GLU A 758 -30.31 1.76 36.37
C GLU A 758 -28.91 2.37 36.47
N CYS A 759 -28.76 3.42 37.28
CA CYS A 759 -27.45 4.01 37.58
C CYS A 759 -26.78 3.21 38.70
N GLU A 760 -25.67 2.54 38.39
CA GLU A 760 -24.94 1.72 39.35
C GLU A 760 -23.99 2.57 40.19
N THR A 761 -23.17 3.40 39.54
CA THR A 761 -22.15 4.23 40.19
C THR A 761 -22.10 5.63 39.57
N GLY A 762 -21.79 6.63 40.41
CA GLY A 762 -21.53 8.00 39.96
C GLY A 762 -22.79 8.79 39.59
N ASN A 763 -22.68 9.67 38.59
CA ASN A 763 -23.76 10.52 38.11
C ASN A 763 -24.15 10.17 36.66
N CYS A 764 -25.23 9.40 36.53
CA CYS A 764 -25.81 9.01 35.24
C CYS A 764 -26.91 9.97 34.74
N ALA A 765 -27.09 11.15 35.36
CA ALA A 765 -28.17 12.09 35.04
C ALA A 765 -27.80 13.12 33.94
N ASN A 766 -26.52 13.23 33.57
CA ASN A 766 -26.06 14.04 32.44
C ASN A 766 -26.26 13.29 31.09
N GLN A 767 -27.50 12.85 30.85
CA GLN A 767 -27.87 12.11 29.65
C GLN A 767 -27.98 13.03 28.44
N SER A 768 -26.93 13.10 27.62
CA SER A 768 -27.04 13.52 26.22
C SER A 768 -26.21 12.60 25.33
N ILE A 769 -26.60 11.33 25.25
CA ILE A 769 -26.17 10.46 24.16
C ILE A 769 -27.20 10.64 23.04
N SER A 770 -26.77 11.20 21.91
CA SER A 770 -27.55 11.24 20.69
C SER A 770 -27.72 9.80 20.19
N TYR A 771 -28.89 9.19 20.45
CA TYR A 771 -29.31 7.92 19.86
C TYR A 771 -29.36 8.05 18.33
N TYR A 772 -28.27 7.71 17.64
CA TYR A 772 -28.24 7.47 16.21
C TYR A 772 -27.66 6.07 15.99
N GLY A 773 -28.47 5.17 15.40
CA GLY A 773 -28.00 3.85 14.98
C GLY A 773 -28.67 2.65 15.64
N MET A 774 -30.00 2.54 15.55
CA MET A 774 -30.66 1.23 15.53
C MET A 774 -31.74 1.25 14.43
N PRO A 775 -31.74 0.30 13.47
CA PRO A 775 -32.97 -0.07 12.82
C PRO A 775 -33.91 -0.70 13.86
N ARG A 776 -35.21 -0.49 13.67
CA ARG A 776 -36.25 -1.19 14.45
C ARG A 776 -36.25 -2.69 14.20
#